data_AF-A0A932TU38-F1
#
_entry.id   AF-A0A932TU38-F1
#
_cell.length_a   1.000
_cell.length_b   1.000
_cell.length_c   1.000
_cell.angle_alpha   90.00
_cell.angle_beta   90.00
_cell.angle_gamma   90.00
#
_symmetry.space_group_name_H-M   'P 1'
#
loop_
_entity.id
_entity.type
_entity.pdbx_description
1 polymer ?
#
loop_
_entity_poly.entity_id
_entity_poly.type
_entity_poly.pdbx_seq_one_letter_code
_entity_poly.pdbx_strand_id
1 'polypeptide(L)'
;MGEAATRPDARALRAGGRRRFGKLRPDARALRAICRGLVVAALALVGAGAATAGVRVWTEGPLTKVFPDSPPEDSLAVSLDACRGEWESFQVVVRAEERGVDGIAVETEDLRGAGGALIPASAVEVFREHYVFIARPSGNAVAQPRKWPDALIPMRVLRRARAARGCNLPFWITVRVHSSASPGRYVGGLTVRSARGPLARVRVQLRVRDILLPAANHQGATAGLYYDAIREYCNRHFREGRPPLKPGMPEWEALKERYFRFLLDYRICPYDLPVPLSSPDIRRFVGDARLNAFRLPWVSDDPDRFRREVDALRGLGALGRTFYYQFDEPRAEQYGDVKALAEQVRQADPSLRRLLTLFPTPDLAGAVDIWCPDIGDTFGLGYLDHRLLQERRDAGEETWWYTMCVPRHPYPTWLVDDDAVAHRILAWMQGLYGITGFVYSQVHGWSEDPYQDVASLAGSSGDGLLLYPGDPYGSAEPFPGIRLQTIRDGLEDYECLWLLRDRTRQALDAAGIPDAEGIARGVVESYCRRLVGSERWFCRDPGALLRARRDLLDEIEACEQPPRAAVALVPAGTEAGEPRLRIAAEAGASVEVDGKEAPAGAREVALSASSVTITVEKDGRRKVLTRRPLWPPEVWPAPPRALCPVLPVPPTIDGRIGEGEWAEAAVVRPERRGNGLGNASVRTEFYLGGAGGRLYVAARCHLAGRSPEEQAIGIILDPAPLGDAKLELFLAGTGRRYAALQSRRGHSAPRLGWEWAHRAGEGVWECEMSLALGDLLPVPEPDREWGANFVRQSGAEESVWAVTYGDIRRLGRLVFAAP
;
A
#
# COMPACT_ATOMS: atom_id res chain seq x y z
N MET A 1 34.45 -40.72 -58.02
CA MET A 1 35.14 -41.42 -56.93
C MET A 1 34.08 -41.70 -55.87
N GLY A 2 33.23 -42.72 -56.05
CA GLY A 2 33.54 -44.14 -55.91
C GLY A 2 33.15 -44.55 -54.49
N GLU A 3 31.84 -44.78 -54.24
CA GLU A 3 31.19 -46.11 -54.20
C GLU A 3 31.33 -46.76 -52.80
N ALA A 4 30.36 -47.44 -52.19
CA ALA A 4 29.02 -47.92 -52.55
C ALA A 4 28.37 -48.40 -51.21
N ALA A 5 27.08 -48.12 -50.93
CA ALA A 5 25.91 -48.99 -51.17
C ALA A 5 25.85 -50.22 -50.21
N THR A 6 24.73 -50.73 -49.66
CA THR A 6 23.30 -50.63 -49.99
C THR A 6 22.47 -51.40 -48.93
N ARG A 7 21.18 -51.04 -48.75
CA ARG A 7 20.13 -51.87 -48.09
C ARG A 7 19.70 -53.04 -49.01
N PRO A 8 18.91 -54.03 -48.54
CA PRO A 8 17.42 -53.99 -48.61
C PRO A 8 16.77 -54.84 -47.47
N ASP A 9 15.49 -55.21 -47.38
CA ASP A 9 14.12 -54.66 -47.56
C ASP A 9 13.14 -55.76 -47.04
N ALA A 10 11.86 -55.41 -46.85
CA ALA A 10 10.64 -56.24 -46.93
C ALA A 10 10.19 -57.22 -45.80
N ARG A 11 9.13 -56.77 -45.10
CA ARG A 11 7.81 -57.38 -44.79
C ARG A 11 7.61 -58.92 -44.58
N ALA A 12 6.96 -59.19 -43.42
CA ALA A 12 5.75 -60.01 -43.20
C ALA A 12 5.83 -61.56 -43.07
N LEU A 13 5.53 -62.10 -41.87
CA LEU A 13 4.28 -62.83 -41.52
C LEU A 13 4.36 -63.54 -40.15
N ARG A 14 3.18 -63.64 -39.54
CA ARG A 14 2.84 -64.14 -38.20
C ARG A 14 3.14 -65.63 -37.98
N ALA A 15 3.46 -66.03 -36.74
CA ALA A 15 2.64 -66.94 -35.93
C ALA A 15 3.24 -67.25 -34.53
N GLY A 16 2.45 -66.98 -33.48
CA GLY A 16 2.22 -67.88 -32.35
C GLY A 16 3.29 -68.08 -31.27
N GLY A 17 3.06 -67.52 -30.07
CA GLY A 17 3.75 -67.99 -28.86
C GLY A 17 3.49 -67.17 -27.60
N ARG A 18 2.40 -67.46 -26.88
CA ARG A 18 2.13 -66.95 -25.52
C ARG A 18 3.30 -67.28 -24.58
N ARG A 19 3.75 -66.33 -23.73
CA ARG A 19 4.10 -66.57 -22.30
C ARG A 19 4.43 -65.27 -21.51
N ARG A 20 3.61 -65.06 -20.47
CA ARG A 20 3.88 -64.59 -19.09
C ARG A 20 4.77 -63.36 -18.86
N PHE A 21 4.12 -62.30 -18.36
CA PHE A 21 4.72 -61.23 -17.55
C PHE A 21 5.41 -61.80 -16.30
N GLY A 22 6.74 -61.68 -16.24
CA GLY A 22 7.54 -61.86 -15.03
C GLY A 22 7.76 -60.51 -14.35
N LYS A 23 7.33 -60.38 -13.10
CA LYS A 23 7.56 -59.23 -12.22
C LYS A 23 9.07 -59.05 -11.97
N LEU A 24 9.66 -57.94 -12.44
CA LEU A 24 10.94 -57.45 -11.94
C LEU A 24 10.71 -56.77 -10.58
N ARG A 25 11.26 -57.36 -9.51
CA ARG A 25 11.37 -56.72 -8.19
C ARG A 25 12.59 -55.79 -8.21
N PRO A 26 12.51 -54.54 -7.68
CA PRO A 26 13.69 -53.70 -7.55
C PRO A 26 14.61 -54.21 -6.45
N ASP A 27 15.92 -54.11 -6.71
CA ASP A 27 17.00 -54.49 -5.82
C ASP A 27 17.00 -53.64 -4.54
N ALA A 28 16.80 -54.31 -3.40
CA ALA A 28 16.69 -53.70 -2.08
C ALA A 28 18.01 -53.03 -1.59
N ARG A 29 19.14 -53.21 -2.29
CA ARG A 29 20.40 -52.54 -1.95
C ARG A 29 20.53 -51.15 -2.57
N ALA A 30 19.99 -50.91 -3.77
CA ALA A 30 19.99 -49.59 -4.42
C ALA A 30 19.05 -48.60 -3.72
N LEU A 31 17.88 -49.07 -3.27
CA LEU A 31 16.94 -48.27 -2.48
C LEU A 31 17.46 -47.91 -1.09
N ARG A 32 18.29 -48.76 -0.46
CA ARG A 32 18.88 -48.46 0.86
C ARG A 32 20.00 -47.40 0.82
N ALA A 33 20.70 -47.24 -0.32
CA ALA A 33 21.69 -46.20 -0.51
C ALA A 33 21.05 -44.82 -0.79
N ILE A 34 19.98 -44.80 -1.60
CA ILE A 34 19.19 -43.58 -1.88
C ILE A 34 18.45 -43.12 -0.61
N CYS A 35 17.91 -44.05 0.19
CA CYS A 35 17.30 -43.71 1.47
C CYS A 35 18.31 -43.26 2.54
N ARG A 36 19.58 -43.71 2.52
CA ARG A 36 20.60 -43.19 3.48
C ARG A 36 21.12 -41.80 3.10
N GLY A 37 21.21 -41.46 1.81
CA GLY A 37 21.51 -40.10 1.36
C GLY A 37 20.38 -39.10 1.64
N LEU A 38 19.11 -39.53 1.51
CA LEU A 38 17.94 -38.71 1.83
C LEU A 38 17.65 -38.60 3.34
N VAL A 39 18.03 -39.60 4.15
CA VAL A 39 17.85 -39.55 5.61
C VAL A 39 18.93 -38.71 6.29
N VAL A 40 20.14 -38.56 5.72
CA VAL A 40 21.13 -37.56 6.20
C VAL A 40 20.74 -36.12 5.82
N ALA A 41 19.96 -35.92 4.74
CA ALA A 41 19.37 -34.61 4.42
C ALA A 41 18.07 -34.30 5.19
N ALA A 42 17.33 -35.32 5.63
CA ALA A 42 16.06 -35.17 6.34
C ALA A 42 16.17 -35.24 7.88
N LEU A 43 17.30 -35.67 8.46
CA LEU A 43 17.56 -35.62 9.91
C LEU A 43 18.33 -34.37 10.38
N ALA A 44 18.65 -33.43 9.49
CA ALA A 44 19.05 -32.06 9.84
C ALA A 44 17.85 -31.09 9.91
N LEU A 45 16.63 -31.62 9.98
CA LEU A 45 15.37 -30.86 9.89
C LEU A 45 14.59 -30.76 11.21
N VAL A 46 15.11 -31.29 12.31
CA VAL A 46 14.61 -30.98 13.66
C VAL A 46 15.58 -29.99 14.28
N GLY A 47 15.34 -28.70 14.02
CA GLY A 47 15.91 -27.64 14.83
C GLY A 47 15.24 -27.69 16.19
N ALA A 48 15.81 -28.47 17.12
CA ALA A 48 15.48 -28.31 18.53
C ALA A 48 15.85 -26.87 18.89
N GLY A 49 14.83 -26.02 19.09
CA GLY A 49 15.02 -24.74 19.74
C GLY A 49 15.67 -25.03 21.08
N ALA A 50 16.93 -24.66 21.23
CA ALA A 50 17.55 -24.64 22.54
C ALA A 50 16.88 -23.48 23.29
N ALA A 51 15.71 -23.74 23.88
CA ALA A 51 15.19 -22.89 24.93
C ALA A 51 16.19 -23.01 26.09
N THR A 52 17.17 -22.11 26.12
CA THR A 52 17.83 -21.78 27.39
C THR A 52 16.72 -21.44 28.36
N ALA A 53 16.63 -22.18 29.48
CA ALA A 53 15.55 -22.05 30.45
C ALA A 53 15.19 -20.57 30.71
N GLY A 54 13.94 -20.21 30.44
CA GLY A 54 13.41 -18.86 30.67
C GLY A 54 13.67 -17.81 29.57
N VAL A 55 14.16 -18.17 28.38
CA VAL A 55 14.30 -17.26 27.22
C VAL A 55 13.68 -17.88 25.97
N ARG A 56 12.77 -17.13 25.32
CA ARG A 56 12.20 -17.47 24.01
C ARG A 56 12.81 -16.59 22.92
N VAL A 57 13.06 -17.20 21.76
CA VAL A 57 13.51 -16.52 20.54
C VAL A 57 12.65 -16.99 19.38
N TRP A 58 12.16 -16.05 18.58
CA TRP A 58 11.41 -16.35 17.36
C TRP A 58 11.65 -15.31 16.27
N THR A 59 11.14 -15.57 15.08
CA THR A 59 11.20 -14.68 13.93
C THR A 59 9.83 -14.15 13.58
N GLU A 60 9.77 -12.92 13.08
CA GLU A 60 8.54 -12.26 12.63
C GLU A 60 8.79 -11.51 11.31
N GLY A 61 7.74 -11.28 10.52
CA GLY A 61 7.82 -10.52 9.27
C GLY A 61 8.02 -9.02 9.48
N PRO A 62 8.45 -8.26 8.46
CA PRO A 62 8.68 -6.82 8.56
C PRO A 62 7.38 -6.00 8.65
N LEU A 63 6.24 -6.60 8.29
CA LEU A 63 4.92 -5.94 8.28
C LEU A 63 4.09 -6.23 9.54
N THR A 64 4.71 -6.73 10.60
CA THR A 64 4.09 -6.97 11.90
C THR A 64 4.76 -6.10 12.96
N LYS A 65 4.00 -5.26 13.68
CA LYS A 65 4.56 -4.49 14.81
C LYS A 65 4.62 -5.36 16.06
N VAL A 66 5.83 -5.70 16.51
CA VAL A 66 6.03 -6.51 17.72
C VAL A 66 6.00 -5.60 18.96
N PHE A 67 4.89 -5.62 19.68
CA PHE A 67 4.71 -4.88 20.92
C PHE A 67 5.45 -5.56 22.08
N PRO A 68 5.68 -4.85 23.21
CA PRO A 68 6.35 -5.44 24.37
C PRO A 68 5.70 -6.71 24.90
N ASP A 69 4.38 -6.83 24.71
CA ASP A 69 3.52 -7.91 25.18
C ASP A 69 3.04 -8.86 24.07
N SER A 70 3.39 -8.62 22.80
CA SER A 70 3.00 -9.50 21.68
C SER A 70 3.29 -10.97 21.99
N PRO A 71 2.37 -11.89 21.64
CA PRO A 71 2.57 -13.31 21.89
C PRO A 71 3.80 -13.81 21.10
N PRO A 72 4.55 -14.77 21.66
CA PRO A 72 5.64 -15.40 20.93
C PRO A 72 5.12 -16.38 19.89
N GLU A 73 5.90 -16.56 18.83
CA GLU A 73 5.68 -17.56 17.78
C GLU A 73 6.71 -18.70 17.90
N ASP A 74 6.50 -19.79 17.14
CA ASP A 74 7.37 -20.98 17.18
C ASP A 74 8.36 -21.07 16.00
N SER A 75 8.51 -19.99 15.21
CA SER A 75 9.41 -19.99 14.05
C SER A 75 10.82 -19.49 14.37
N LEU A 76 11.83 -20.23 13.92
CA LEU A 76 13.25 -19.83 13.86
C LEU A 76 13.79 -19.86 12.42
N ALA A 77 12.91 -19.69 11.43
CA ALA A 77 13.26 -19.74 10.03
C ALA A 77 12.57 -18.63 9.25
N VAL A 78 13.31 -18.03 8.32
CA VAL A 78 12.83 -16.96 7.46
C VAL A 78 13.12 -17.30 6.01
N SER A 79 12.15 -17.01 5.14
CA SER A 79 12.29 -17.10 3.68
C SER A 79 12.04 -15.72 3.07
N LEU A 80 13.07 -15.17 2.43
CA LEU A 80 13.07 -13.87 1.75
C LEU A 80 13.08 -14.07 0.23
N ASP A 81 12.50 -13.12 -0.49
CA ASP A 81 12.40 -13.14 -1.95
C ASP A 81 12.68 -11.73 -2.50
N ALA A 82 13.87 -11.52 -3.06
CA ALA A 82 14.41 -10.21 -3.40
C ALA A 82 14.81 -10.13 -4.87
N CYS A 83 14.66 -8.94 -5.46
CA CYS A 83 15.31 -8.56 -6.70
C CYS A 83 16.80 -8.24 -6.45
N ARG A 84 17.59 -8.17 -7.52
CA ARG A 84 18.95 -7.61 -7.45
C ARG A 84 18.83 -6.10 -7.26
N GLY A 85 19.58 -5.56 -6.29
CA GLY A 85 19.52 -4.14 -5.92
C GLY A 85 18.47 -3.79 -4.86
N GLU A 86 17.69 -4.78 -4.41
CA GLU A 86 16.62 -4.62 -3.41
C GLU A 86 17.11 -4.97 -2.00
N TRP A 87 16.43 -4.44 -0.98
CA TRP A 87 16.65 -4.77 0.42
C TRP A 87 15.43 -5.50 0.99
N GLU A 88 15.64 -6.61 1.71
CA GLU A 88 14.56 -7.37 2.35
C GLU A 88 14.79 -7.44 3.86
N SER A 89 13.72 -7.29 4.64
CA SER A 89 13.81 -7.21 6.10
C SER A 89 12.96 -8.27 6.82
N PHE A 90 13.34 -8.59 8.05
CA PHE A 90 12.56 -9.42 8.99
C PHE A 90 12.96 -9.08 10.42
N GLN A 91 12.25 -9.64 11.40
CA GLN A 91 12.52 -9.44 12.82
C GLN A 91 12.97 -10.72 13.50
N VAL A 92 13.84 -10.57 14.51
CA VAL A 92 14.21 -11.61 15.46
C VAL A 92 13.87 -11.09 16.85
N VAL A 93 12.98 -11.75 17.55
CA VAL A 93 12.49 -11.29 18.85
C VAL A 93 13.05 -12.16 19.96
N VAL A 94 13.58 -11.52 21.00
CA VAL A 94 14.02 -12.19 22.23
C VAL A 94 13.09 -11.80 23.37
N ARG A 95 12.47 -12.78 24.03
CA ARG A 95 11.67 -12.56 25.24
C ARG A 95 12.29 -13.28 26.42
N ALA A 96 12.61 -12.49 27.44
CA ALA A 96 13.13 -13.00 28.70
C ALA A 96 11.96 -13.24 29.67
N GLU A 97 11.61 -14.49 29.96
CA GLU A 97 10.37 -14.83 30.69
C GLU A 97 10.53 -14.70 32.19
N GLU A 98 11.57 -15.34 32.73
CA GLU A 98 11.75 -15.47 34.17
C GLU A 98 12.55 -14.31 34.77
N ARG A 99 13.64 -13.92 34.10
CA ARG A 99 14.59 -12.89 34.54
C ARG A 99 15.14 -12.15 33.34
N GLY A 100 15.48 -10.87 33.50
CA GLY A 100 16.10 -10.09 32.43
C GLY A 100 17.42 -10.71 31.95
N VAL A 101 17.73 -10.52 30.67
CA VAL A 101 18.92 -11.07 30.01
C VAL A 101 19.77 -9.94 29.46
N ASP A 102 21.01 -9.86 29.92
CA ASP A 102 21.98 -8.85 29.52
C ASP A 102 22.92 -9.36 28.41
N GLY A 103 23.52 -8.40 27.71
CA GLY A 103 24.58 -8.67 26.74
C GLY A 103 24.10 -9.36 25.47
N ILE A 104 22.84 -9.11 25.07
CA ILE A 104 22.27 -9.72 23.87
C ILE A 104 22.91 -9.13 22.62
N ALA A 105 23.38 -9.98 21.72
CA ALA A 105 23.92 -9.62 20.42
C ALA A 105 23.41 -10.59 19.34
N VAL A 106 23.41 -10.14 18.09
CA VAL A 106 23.05 -10.93 16.92
C VAL A 106 24.26 -10.98 15.99
N GLU A 107 24.80 -12.18 15.79
CA GLU A 107 25.93 -12.44 14.91
C GLU A 107 25.42 -12.93 13.55
N THR A 108 25.76 -12.21 12.48
CA THR A 108 25.34 -12.52 11.11
C THR A 108 26.36 -13.43 10.41
N GLU A 109 25.90 -14.23 9.47
CA GLU A 109 26.74 -15.11 8.66
C GLU A 109 26.55 -14.81 7.18
N ASP A 110 27.51 -15.25 6.37
CA ASP A 110 27.36 -15.25 4.93
C ASP A 110 26.16 -16.12 4.51
N LEU A 111 25.36 -15.62 3.56
CA LEU A 111 24.39 -16.45 2.85
C LEU A 111 25.08 -17.02 1.61
N ARG A 112 25.11 -18.35 1.51
CA ARG A 112 25.84 -19.06 0.44
C ARG A 112 24.87 -19.61 -0.60
N GLY A 113 25.17 -19.33 -1.87
CA GLY A 113 24.45 -19.82 -3.05
C GLY A 113 25.25 -20.84 -3.84
N ALA A 114 24.65 -21.31 -4.94
CA ALA A 114 25.31 -22.24 -5.87
C ALA A 114 26.53 -21.60 -6.54
N GLY A 115 27.49 -22.41 -7.00
CA GLY A 115 28.64 -21.93 -7.76
C GLY A 115 29.60 -21.00 -7.00
N GLY A 116 29.53 -20.97 -5.67
CA GLY A 116 30.35 -20.07 -4.84
C GLY A 116 29.76 -18.66 -4.68
N ALA A 117 28.54 -18.42 -5.19
CA ALA A 117 27.86 -17.14 -5.01
C ALA A 117 27.65 -16.83 -3.51
N LEU A 118 27.77 -15.56 -3.14
CA LEU A 118 27.78 -15.11 -1.75
C LEU A 118 27.00 -13.80 -1.57
N ILE A 119 26.16 -13.75 -0.55
CA ILE A 119 25.76 -12.48 0.09
C ILE A 119 26.54 -12.40 1.41
N PRO A 120 27.53 -11.49 1.54
CA PRO A 120 28.40 -11.47 2.69
C PRO A 120 27.66 -11.03 3.95
N ALA A 121 28.13 -11.47 5.12
CA ALA A 121 27.57 -11.06 6.42
C ALA A 121 27.51 -9.53 6.61
N SER A 122 28.43 -8.79 5.96
CA SER A 122 28.46 -7.32 5.97
C SER A 122 27.32 -6.64 5.20
N ALA A 123 26.59 -7.39 4.38
CA ALA A 123 25.38 -6.92 3.70
C ALA A 123 24.12 -7.06 4.58
N VAL A 124 24.26 -7.63 5.79
CA VAL A 124 23.17 -7.79 6.75
C VAL A 124 23.34 -6.76 7.86
N GLU A 125 22.40 -5.83 7.95
CA GLU A 125 22.35 -4.85 9.04
C GLU A 125 21.40 -5.33 10.14
N VAL A 126 21.80 -5.09 11.39
CA VAL A 126 21.04 -5.47 12.58
C VAL A 126 20.77 -4.21 13.39
N PHE A 127 19.51 -3.96 13.69
CA PHE A 127 19.06 -2.89 14.57
C PHE A 127 18.37 -3.46 15.79
N ARG A 128 18.51 -2.80 16.93
CA ARG A 128 17.62 -2.98 18.08
C ARG A 128 16.41 -2.08 17.88
N GLU A 129 15.22 -2.64 17.91
CA GLU A 129 14.00 -1.83 17.92
C GLU A 129 13.86 -1.08 19.25
N HIS A 130 13.41 0.17 19.16
CA HIS A 130 13.15 1.02 20.31
C HIS A 130 11.68 1.40 20.36
N TYR A 131 11.12 1.27 21.56
CA TYR A 131 9.73 1.56 21.83
C TYR A 131 9.55 3.02 22.24
N VAL A 132 8.64 3.73 21.56
CA VAL A 132 8.18 5.08 21.93
C VAL A 132 6.79 4.98 22.56
N PHE A 133 6.51 5.77 23.61
CA PHE A 133 5.20 5.74 24.27
C PHE A 133 4.26 6.77 23.65
N ILE A 134 3.13 6.31 23.14
CA ILE A 134 2.10 7.17 22.56
C ILE A 134 0.96 7.27 23.56
N ALA A 135 0.86 8.44 24.21
CA ALA A 135 -0.16 8.72 25.20
C ALA A 135 -1.53 9.05 24.59
N ARG A 136 -1.54 9.61 23.38
CA ARG A 136 -2.74 10.02 22.65
C ARG A 136 -2.65 9.49 21.21
N PRO A 137 -3.24 8.32 20.93
CA PRO A 137 -3.25 7.75 19.60
C PRO A 137 -3.87 8.68 18.55
N SER A 138 -3.28 8.64 17.37
CA SER A 138 -3.60 9.49 16.22
C SER A 138 -3.96 8.73 14.95
N GLY A 139 -3.51 7.48 14.82
CA GLY A 139 -3.54 6.74 13.55
C GLY A 139 -3.91 5.26 13.67
N ASN A 140 -4.10 4.70 14.87
CA ASN A 140 -4.49 3.29 15.02
C ASN A 140 -6.01 3.10 15.14
N ALA A 141 -6.46 1.94 14.68
CA ALA A 141 -7.86 1.49 14.79
C ALA A 141 -8.34 1.35 16.25
N VAL A 142 -7.43 1.03 17.18
CA VAL A 142 -7.75 0.65 18.57
C VAL A 142 -7.80 1.88 19.51
N ALA A 143 -7.20 2.99 19.11
CA ALA A 143 -7.08 4.25 19.86
C ALA A 143 -6.61 4.09 21.32
N GLN A 144 -5.71 3.15 21.61
CA GLN A 144 -5.21 2.91 22.97
C GLN A 144 -3.78 3.43 23.22
N PRO A 145 -3.55 4.14 24.35
CA PRO A 145 -2.21 4.53 24.76
C PRO A 145 -1.32 3.30 25.00
N ARG A 146 -0.18 3.22 24.31
CA ARG A 146 0.77 2.11 24.48
C ARG A 146 2.15 2.46 23.95
N LYS A 147 3.09 1.54 24.19
CA LYS A 147 4.42 1.57 23.58
C LYS A 147 4.36 1.01 22.16
N TRP A 148 4.85 1.78 21.19
CA TRP A 148 4.92 1.43 19.77
C TRP A 148 6.38 1.24 19.34
N PRO A 149 6.73 0.18 18.59
CA PRO A 149 8.07 0.05 18.03
C PRO A 149 8.21 1.01 16.83
N ASP A 150 9.31 1.78 16.77
CA ASP A 150 9.63 2.56 15.57
C ASP A 150 11.12 2.82 15.38
N ALA A 151 11.82 3.49 16.29
CA ALA A 151 13.24 3.80 16.11
C ALA A 151 14.11 2.54 16.00
N LEU A 152 14.99 2.49 14.99
CA LEU A 152 15.89 1.37 14.74
C LEU A 152 17.33 1.76 15.06
N ILE A 153 17.84 1.35 16.22
CA ILE A 153 19.18 1.73 16.67
C ILE A 153 20.19 0.67 16.22
N PRO A 154 21.21 1.01 15.40
CA PRO A 154 22.14 0.03 14.86
C PRO A 154 22.93 -0.71 15.95
N MET A 155 22.97 -2.04 15.88
CA MET A 155 23.75 -2.87 16.81
C MET A 155 25.27 -2.69 16.63
N ARG A 156 25.73 -2.14 15.49
CA ARG A 156 27.13 -1.70 15.34
C ARG A 156 27.52 -0.58 16.29
N VAL A 157 26.55 0.22 16.76
CA VAL A 157 26.76 1.30 17.72
C VAL A 157 26.52 0.79 19.14
N LEU A 158 25.38 0.12 19.40
CA LEU A 158 25.05 -0.39 20.73
C LEU A 158 25.96 -1.53 21.21
N ARG A 159 26.44 -2.37 20.27
CA ARG A 159 27.16 -3.63 20.47
C ARG A 159 26.39 -4.71 21.20
N ARG A 160 25.64 -4.36 22.25
CA ARG A 160 24.87 -5.27 23.11
C ARG A 160 23.57 -4.61 23.57
N ALA A 161 22.55 -5.41 23.80
CA ALA A 161 21.25 -4.98 24.32
C ALA A 161 20.84 -5.80 25.56
N ARG A 162 19.76 -5.37 26.21
CA ARG A 162 19.18 -6.03 27.38
C ARG A 162 17.71 -6.30 27.15
N ALA A 163 17.28 -7.54 27.32
CA ALA A 163 15.87 -7.90 27.36
C ALA A 163 15.38 -7.81 28.81
N ALA A 164 14.38 -6.97 29.06
CA ALA A 164 13.73 -6.89 30.37
C ALA A 164 12.84 -8.12 30.61
N ARG A 165 12.65 -8.51 31.88
CA ARG A 165 11.75 -9.60 32.26
C ARG A 165 10.33 -9.32 31.73
N GLY A 166 9.72 -10.31 31.11
CA GLY A 166 8.35 -10.29 30.59
C GLY A 166 8.15 -9.47 29.32
N CYS A 167 9.17 -8.79 28.81
CA CYS A 167 9.07 -7.90 27.65
C CYS A 167 9.79 -8.46 26.43
N ASN A 168 9.22 -8.21 25.25
CA ASN A 168 9.86 -8.48 23.98
C ASN A 168 11.01 -7.48 23.73
N LEU A 169 12.12 -7.98 23.19
CA LEU A 169 13.23 -7.20 22.63
C LEU A 169 13.40 -7.61 21.16
N PRO A 170 12.78 -6.88 20.23
CA PRO A 170 12.94 -7.16 18.80
C PRO A 170 14.25 -6.61 18.24
N PHE A 171 14.79 -7.34 17.29
CA PHE A 171 15.89 -6.92 16.43
C PHE A 171 15.41 -6.92 14.98
N TRP A 172 15.46 -5.77 14.33
CA TRP A 172 15.17 -5.62 12.91
C TRP A 172 16.42 -6.00 12.11
N ILE A 173 16.26 -6.90 11.15
CA ILE A 173 17.33 -7.40 10.29
C ILE A 173 17.03 -6.97 8.86
N THR A 174 17.98 -6.32 8.19
CA THR A 174 17.86 -5.92 6.78
C THR A 174 18.99 -6.55 5.97
N VAL A 175 18.63 -7.34 4.96
CA VAL A 175 19.56 -7.96 4.01
C VAL A 175 19.58 -7.13 2.72
N ARG A 176 20.72 -6.52 2.41
CA ARG A 176 20.91 -5.69 1.22
C ARG A 176 21.45 -6.54 0.05
N VAL A 177 20.65 -6.75 -0.99
CA VAL A 177 21.07 -7.53 -2.16
C VAL A 177 21.73 -6.61 -3.18
N HIS A 178 23.02 -6.82 -3.46
CA HIS A 178 23.73 -6.00 -4.44
C HIS A 178 23.16 -6.19 -5.85
N SER A 179 23.20 -5.14 -6.69
CA SER A 179 22.70 -5.17 -8.08
C SER A 179 23.42 -6.20 -8.96
N SER A 180 24.66 -6.53 -8.62
CA SER A 180 25.47 -7.54 -9.30
C SER A 180 25.35 -8.95 -8.70
N ALA A 181 24.49 -9.17 -7.70
CA ALA A 181 24.32 -10.50 -7.11
C ALA A 181 23.87 -11.52 -8.17
N SER A 182 24.33 -12.76 -8.05
CA SER A 182 23.87 -13.82 -8.96
C SER A 182 22.44 -14.24 -8.58
N PRO A 183 21.50 -14.38 -9.53
CA PRO A 183 20.20 -14.98 -9.25
C PRO A 183 20.33 -16.39 -8.68
N GLY A 184 19.41 -16.79 -7.80
CA GLY A 184 19.38 -18.13 -7.23
C GLY A 184 19.05 -18.15 -5.73
N ARG A 185 19.16 -19.35 -5.14
CA ARG A 185 18.88 -19.58 -3.72
C ARG A 185 20.16 -19.48 -2.90
N TYR A 186 20.08 -18.72 -1.82
CA TYR A 186 21.11 -18.55 -0.82
C TYR A 186 20.61 -19.06 0.54
N VAL A 187 21.49 -19.71 1.29
CA VAL A 187 21.18 -20.23 2.64
C VAL A 187 22.28 -19.83 3.61
N GLY A 188 21.87 -19.42 4.80
CA GLY A 188 22.76 -19.09 5.92
C GLY A 188 21.95 -18.89 7.19
N GLY A 189 22.37 -17.97 8.03
CA GLY A 189 21.64 -17.67 9.26
C GLY A 189 22.25 -16.55 10.07
N LEU A 190 21.70 -16.39 11.27
CA LEU A 190 22.25 -15.56 12.32
C LEU A 190 22.15 -16.29 13.66
N THR A 191 23.04 -15.94 14.58
CA THR A 191 23.06 -16.51 15.92
C THR A 191 22.78 -15.42 16.95
N VAL A 192 21.71 -15.60 17.72
CA VAL A 192 21.39 -14.75 18.87
C VAL A 192 22.17 -15.26 20.07
N ARG A 193 22.90 -14.38 20.75
CA ARG A 193 23.72 -14.72 21.92
C ARG A 193 23.42 -13.79 23.08
N SER A 194 23.66 -14.28 24.28
CA SER A 194 23.73 -13.49 25.52
C SER A 194 25.16 -13.45 26.04
N ALA A 195 25.39 -12.69 27.12
CA ALA A 195 26.65 -12.75 27.87
C ALA A 195 27.00 -14.17 28.39
N ARG A 196 26.01 -15.08 28.50
CA ARG A 196 26.20 -16.45 29.01
C ARG A 196 26.40 -17.50 27.91
N GLY A 197 26.24 -17.13 26.63
CA GLY A 197 26.35 -18.07 25.51
C GLY A 197 25.25 -17.90 24.46
N PRO A 198 25.24 -18.77 23.43
CA PRO A 198 24.23 -18.74 22.39
C PRO A 198 22.82 -19.04 22.96
N LEU A 199 21.84 -18.29 22.47
CA LEU A 199 20.41 -18.45 22.81
C LEU A 199 19.68 -19.22 21.72
N ALA A 200 19.84 -18.81 20.46
CA ALA A 200 19.19 -19.47 19.32
C ALA A 200 19.93 -19.21 18.02
N ARG A 201 19.70 -20.08 17.03
CA ARG A 201 20.14 -19.90 15.65
C ARG A 201 18.92 -19.76 14.75
N VAL A 202 18.84 -18.65 14.02
CA VAL A 202 17.81 -18.41 13.01
C VAL A 202 18.33 -18.81 11.64
N ARG A 203 17.54 -19.61 10.90
CA ARG A 203 17.87 -20.02 9.53
C ARG A 203 17.30 -19.02 8.55
N VAL A 204 18.14 -18.54 7.63
CA VAL A 204 17.74 -17.61 6.57
C VAL A 204 17.86 -18.29 5.21
N GLN A 205 16.77 -18.27 4.46
CA GLN A 205 16.75 -18.63 3.05
C GLN A 205 16.40 -17.38 2.25
N LEU A 206 17.20 -17.06 1.24
CA LEU A 206 16.96 -15.92 0.36
C LEU A 206 16.91 -16.43 -1.08
N ARG A 207 15.83 -16.12 -1.80
CA ARG A 207 15.79 -16.23 -3.27
C ARG A 207 16.12 -14.87 -3.85
N VAL A 208 17.18 -14.80 -4.67
CA VAL A 208 17.48 -13.65 -5.51
C VAL A 208 16.89 -13.92 -6.89
N ARG A 209 15.91 -13.10 -7.30
CA ARG A 209 15.23 -13.15 -8.61
C ARG A 209 16.15 -12.65 -9.71
N ASP A 210 15.91 -13.10 -10.95
CA ASP A 210 16.59 -12.52 -12.12
C ASP A 210 15.89 -11.24 -12.59
N ILE A 211 15.70 -10.33 -11.66
CA ILE A 211 15.10 -9.01 -11.85
C ILE A 211 16.09 -8.02 -11.26
N LEU A 212 16.55 -7.07 -12.06
CA LEU A 212 17.36 -5.95 -11.59
C LEU A 212 16.42 -4.78 -11.31
N LEU A 213 16.34 -4.36 -10.06
CA LEU A 213 15.62 -3.17 -9.67
C LEU A 213 16.40 -1.93 -10.16
N PRO A 214 15.75 -0.93 -10.79
CA PRO A 214 16.43 0.27 -11.25
C PRO A 214 17.00 1.06 -10.06
N ALA A 215 18.16 1.70 -10.24
CA ALA A 215 18.72 2.55 -9.19
C ALA A 215 17.92 3.87 -9.04
N ALA A 216 17.43 4.39 -10.16
CA ALA A 216 16.53 5.53 -10.19
C ALA A 216 15.10 5.11 -9.84
N ASN A 217 14.37 5.99 -9.17
CA ASN A 217 12.93 5.85 -9.03
C ASN A 217 12.23 6.31 -10.33
N HIS A 218 11.11 5.69 -10.67
CA HIS A 218 10.19 6.16 -11.71
C HIS A 218 9.05 7.02 -11.15
N GLN A 219 8.89 7.06 -9.83
CA GLN A 219 8.05 8.04 -9.13
C GLN A 219 8.89 9.11 -8.41
N GLY A 220 8.42 10.35 -8.41
CA GLY A 220 9.01 11.42 -7.60
C GLY A 220 8.65 11.27 -6.13
N ALA A 221 9.39 10.48 -5.34
CA ALA A 221 9.21 10.40 -3.90
C ALA A 221 10.09 11.42 -3.19
N THR A 222 9.51 12.50 -2.68
CA THR A 222 10.26 13.65 -2.14
C THR A 222 9.87 13.99 -0.71
N ALA A 223 10.83 14.47 0.09
CA ALA A 223 10.56 14.88 1.46
C ALA A 223 11.42 16.05 1.94
N GLY A 224 10.87 16.84 2.86
CA GLY A 224 11.58 17.94 3.51
C GLY A 224 12.75 17.47 4.38
N LEU A 225 13.95 17.92 4.03
CA LEU A 225 15.17 17.76 4.83
C LEU A 225 15.79 19.15 5.06
N TYR A 226 15.39 19.79 6.15
CA TYR A 226 15.81 21.14 6.51
C TYR A 226 17.12 21.07 7.31
N TYR A 227 18.22 21.19 6.57
CA TYR A 227 19.57 21.10 7.14
C TYR A 227 19.77 22.04 8.33
N ASP A 228 19.32 23.29 8.26
CA ASP A 228 19.49 24.23 9.38
C ASP A 228 18.78 23.79 10.67
N ALA A 229 17.60 23.17 10.58
CA ALA A 229 16.91 22.62 11.74
C ALA A 229 17.73 21.49 12.41
N ILE A 230 18.33 20.61 11.59
CA ILE A 230 19.24 19.55 12.07
C ILE A 230 20.46 20.18 12.77
N ARG A 231 21.08 21.19 12.15
CA ARG A 231 22.24 21.90 12.70
C ARG A 231 21.92 22.53 14.06
N GLU A 232 20.78 23.20 14.16
CA GLU A 232 20.32 23.84 15.39
C GLU A 232 20.05 22.83 16.50
N TYR A 233 19.39 21.72 16.18
CA TYR A 233 19.19 20.63 17.13
C TYR A 233 20.52 20.05 17.62
N CYS A 234 21.44 19.71 16.71
CA CYS A 234 22.76 19.20 17.08
C CYS A 234 23.53 20.18 17.98
N ASN A 235 23.50 21.47 17.65
CA ASN A 235 24.14 22.52 18.45
C ASN A 235 23.56 22.63 19.86
N ARG A 236 22.24 22.53 19.99
CA ARG A 236 21.53 22.65 21.27
C ARG A 236 21.78 21.44 22.18
N HIS A 237 21.75 20.23 21.62
CA HIS A 237 21.68 19.00 22.43
C HIS A 237 23.01 18.25 22.55
N PHE A 238 23.93 18.36 21.58
CA PHE A 238 25.09 17.45 21.50
C PHE A 238 26.44 18.14 21.32
N ARG A 239 26.48 19.47 21.39
CA ARG A 239 27.71 20.26 21.25
C ARG A 239 28.10 21.03 22.50
N GLU A 240 27.60 20.64 23.67
CA GLU A 240 28.09 21.17 24.93
C GLU A 240 29.63 20.97 25.02
N GLY A 241 30.36 22.05 25.30
CA GLY A 241 31.83 22.05 25.35
C GLY A 241 32.55 21.97 23.99
N ARG A 242 31.83 22.07 22.85
CA ARG A 242 32.41 22.11 21.49
C ARG A 242 31.97 23.39 20.75
N PRO A 243 32.77 23.90 19.80
CA PRO A 243 32.31 24.99 18.93
C PRO A 243 31.04 24.59 18.16
N PRO A 244 30.02 25.46 18.05
CA PRO A 244 28.80 25.12 17.32
C PRO A 244 29.08 24.92 15.83
N LEU A 245 28.33 24.02 15.19
CA LEU A 245 28.31 23.83 13.74
C LEU A 245 27.80 25.10 13.05
N LYS A 246 28.57 25.56 12.07
CA LYS A 246 28.27 26.73 11.25
C LYS A 246 28.35 26.39 9.75
N PRO A 247 27.58 27.09 8.90
CA PRO A 247 27.73 27.00 7.44
C PRO A 247 29.19 27.12 6.99
N GLY A 248 29.61 26.29 6.03
CA GLY A 248 30.98 26.28 5.50
C GLY A 248 32.01 25.51 6.34
N MET A 249 31.66 25.03 7.54
CA MET A 249 32.56 24.12 8.28
C MET A 249 32.59 22.75 7.59
N PRO A 250 33.77 22.11 7.39
CA PRO A 250 33.85 20.78 6.78
C PRO A 250 32.99 19.71 7.48
N GLU A 251 32.91 19.78 8.82
CA GLU A 251 32.06 18.88 9.63
C GLU A 251 30.57 19.06 9.30
N TRP A 252 30.13 20.30 9.09
CA TRP A 252 28.74 20.61 8.74
C TRP A 252 28.40 20.19 7.31
N GLU A 253 29.27 20.50 6.35
CA GLU A 253 29.09 20.11 4.95
C GLU A 253 29.03 18.59 4.79
N ALA A 254 29.88 17.85 5.53
CA ALA A 254 29.85 16.40 5.59
C ALA A 254 28.57 15.85 6.22
N LEU A 255 28.01 16.52 7.23
CA LEU A 255 26.75 16.12 7.85
C LEU A 255 25.57 16.26 6.87
N LYS A 256 25.49 17.36 6.12
CA LYS A 256 24.46 17.55 5.09
C LYS A 256 24.50 16.44 4.04
N GLU A 257 25.69 16.19 3.49
CA GLU A 257 25.90 15.13 2.50
C GLU A 257 25.52 13.75 3.03
N ARG A 258 25.81 13.47 4.30
CA ARG A 258 25.46 12.21 4.96
C ARG A 258 23.94 12.01 5.05
N TYR A 259 23.19 13.02 5.51
CA TYR A 259 21.73 12.95 5.57
C TYR A 259 21.11 12.87 4.17
N PHE A 260 21.64 13.62 3.21
CA PHE A 260 21.21 13.57 1.81
C PHE A 260 21.33 12.16 1.24
N ARG A 261 22.53 11.55 1.35
CA ARG A 261 22.76 10.19 0.85
C ARG A 261 21.97 9.14 1.60
N PHE A 262 21.80 9.33 2.91
CA PHE A 262 21.00 8.42 3.73
C PHE A 262 19.58 8.33 3.18
N LEU A 263 18.91 9.45 2.89
CA LEU A 263 17.55 9.39 2.31
C LEU A 263 17.52 8.76 0.91
N LEU A 264 18.54 9.02 0.07
CA LEU A 264 18.64 8.37 -1.24
C LEU A 264 18.80 6.85 -1.14
N ASP A 265 19.47 6.32 -0.11
CA ASP A 265 19.54 4.89 0.15
C ASP A 265 18.14 4.28 0.44
N TYR A 266 17.23 5.08 1.00
CA TYR A 266 15.82 4.73 1.24
C TYR A 266 14.88 5.17 0.10
N ARG A 267 15.44 5.56 -1.05
CA ARG A 267 14.69 5.98 -2.25
C ARG A 267 13.79 7.18 -2.04
N ILE A 268 14.09 8.01 -1.04
CA ILE A 268 13.42 9.30 -0.82
C ILE A 268 14.39 10.41 -1.24
N CYS A 269 13.95 11.27 -2.15
CA CYS A 269 14.72 12.43 -2.55
C CYS A 269 14.50 13.60 -1.57
N PRO A 270 15.56 14.20 -1.01
CA PRO A 270 15.42 15.44 -0.25
C PRO A 270 14.88 16.56 -1.14
N TYR A 271 14.03 17.44 -0.61
CA TYR A 271 13.58 18.64 -1.32
C TYR A 271 14.77 19.43 -1.86
N ASP A 272 15.76 19.71 -1.01
CA ASP A 272 16.87 20.58 -1.34
C ASP A 272 18.20 19.80 -1.36
N LEU A 273 19.05 20.16 -2.32
CA LEU A 273 20.40 19.63 -2.44
C LEU A 273 21.26 20.08 -1.25
N PRO A 274 22.28 19.30 -0.84
CA PRO A 274 23.09 19.63 0.33
C PRO A 274 24.07 20.78 0.07
N VAL A 275 24.12 21.29 -1.16
CA VAL A 275 24.93 22.43 -1.59
C VAL A 275 24.09 23.39 -2.44
N PRO A 276 24.41 24.70 -2.46
CA PRO A 276 23.77 25.64 -3.37
C PRO A 276 23.99 25.26 -4.84
N LEU A 277 23.07 25.67 -5.73
CA LEU A 277 23.18 25.41 -7.17
C LEU A 277 24.43 26.01 -7.82
N SER A 278 24.97 27.09 -7.23
CA SER A 278 26.22 27.73 -7.65
C SER A 278 27.49 26.98 -7.21
N SER A 279 27.36 25.93 -6.38
CA SER A 279 28.50 25.17 -5.89
C SER A 279 29.23 24.44 -7.03
N PRO A 280 30.57 24.44 -7.06
CA PRO A 280 31.31 23.62 -8.02
C PRO A 280 31.02 22.11 -7.85
N ASP A 281 30.59 21.68 -6.67
CA ASP A 281 30.30 20.28 -6.35
C ASP A 281 28.90 19.83 -6.78
N ILE A 282 28.06 20.72 -7.31
CA ILE A 282 26.67 20.43 -7.65
C ILE A 282 26.53 19.18 -8.54
N ARG A 283 27.46 19.02 -9.50
CA ARG A 283 27.55 17.89 -10.43
C ARG A 283 27.57 16.53 -9.73
N ARG A 284 28.22 16.44 -8.56
CA ARG A 284 28.33 15.20 -7.77
C ARG A 284 26.97 14.76 -7.23
N PHE A 285 26.10 15.70 -6.90
CA PHE A 285 24.79 15.42 -6.31
C PHE A 285 23.73 15.21 -7.39
N VAL A 286 23.67 16.08 -8.40
CA VAL A 286 22.71 15.93 -9.51
C VAL A 286 23.02 14.74 -10.41
N GLY A 287 24.27 14.27 -10.42
CA GLY A 287 24.71 13.07 -11.13
C GLY A 287 24.41 11.76 -10.41
N ASP A 288 23.93 11.79 -9.15
CA ASP A 288 23.52 10.57 -8.46
C ASP A 288 22.26 10.00 -9.12
N ALA A 289 22.35 8.78 -9.65
CA ALA A 289 21.27 8.14 -10.39
C ALA A 289 19.99 7.92 -9.55
N ARG A 290 20.10 7.95 -8.22
CA ARG A 290 18.96 7.78 -7.31
C ARG A 290 18.14 9.05 -7.15
N LEU A 291 18.72 10.21 -7.46
CA LEU A 291 18.03 11.50 -7.40
C LEU A 291 17.20 11.72 -8.68
N ASN A 292 15.88 11.60 -8.56
CA ASN A 292 14.95 11.77 -9.70
C ASN A 292 13.98 12.95 -9.56
N ALA A 293 13.86 13.54 -8.37
CA ALA A 293 13.01 14.68 -8.10
C ALA A 293 13.62 15.57 -7.01
N PHE A 294 13.75 16.88 -7.24
CA PHE A 294 14.13 17.83 -6.19
C PHE A 294 13.54 19.21 -6.47
N ARG A 295 13.37 20.01 -5.42
CA ARG A 295 12.78 21.33 -5.46
C ARG A 295 13.83 22.34 -5.94
N LEU A 296 13.42 23.27 -6.80
CA LEU A 296 14.14 24.52 -7.01
C LEU A 296 13.83 25.47 -5.84
N PRO A 297 14.82 25.87 -5.02
CA PRO A 297 14.57 26.79 -3.92
C PRO A 297 13.92 28.09 -4.40
N TRP A 298 13.09 28.69 -3.55
CA TRP A 298 12.39 29.93 -3.87
C TRP A 298 13.37 31.10 -4.05
N VAL A 299 13.22 31.85 -5.14
CA VAL A 299 13.96 33.09 -5.42
C VAL A 299 12.98 34.12 -5.98
N SER A 300 12.12 34.71 -5.15
CA SER A 300 11.18 35.75 -5.63
C SER A 300 11.84 37.11 -5.86
N ASP A 301 12.95 37.39 -5.18
CA ASP A 301 13.48 38.75 -5.09
C ASP A 301 14.57 39.02 -6.14
N ASP A 302 14.97 38.02 -6.92
CA ASP A 302 16.00 38.13 -7.96
C ASP A 302 15.64 37.24 -9.18
N PRO A 303 14.83 37.78 -10.13
CA PRO A 303 14.47 37.07 -11.35
C PRO A 303 15.67 36.68 -12.22
N ASP A 304 16.75 37.47 -12.20
CA ASP A 304 17.94 37.17 -13.00
C ASP A 304 18.72 36.00 -12.39
N ARG A 305 18.79 35.92 -11.06
CA ARG A 305 19.32 34.74 -10.36
C ARG A 305 18.49 33.51 -10.66
N PHE A 306 17.17 33.61 -10.59
CA PHE A 306 16.28 32.49 -10.90
C PHE A 306 16.55 31.94 -12.31
N ARG A 307 16.65 32.81 -13.33
CA ARG A 307 17.00 32.39 -14.71
C ARG A 307 18.39 31.73 -14.77
N ARG A 308 19.41 32.29 -14.12
CA ARG A 308 20.75 31.69 -14.07
C ARG A 308 20.76 30.29 -13.44
N GLU A 309 19.98 30.09 -12.37
CA GLU A 309 19.86 28.80 -11.71
C GLU A 309 19.15 27.76 -12.59
N VAL A 310 18.08 28.16 -13.29
CA VAL A 310 17.39 27.32 -14.27
C VAL A 310 18.31 26.94 -15.44
N ASP A 311 19.07 27.89 -15.99
CA ASP A 311 20.03 27.63 -17.06
C ASP A 311 21.16 26.70 -16.61
N ALA A 312 21.65 26.85 -15.38
CA ALA A 312 22.64 25.95 -14.80
C ALA A 312 22.09 24.51 -14.70
N LEU A 313 20.86 24.35 -14.20
CA LEU A 313 20.20 23.04 -14.14
C LEU A 313 19.98 22.41 -15.53
N ARG A 314 19.65 23.23 -16.54
CA ARG A 314 19.56 22.77 -17.93
C ARG A 314 20.91 22.29 -18.45
N GLY A 315 21.97 23.07 -18.25
CA GLY A 315 23.34 22.69 -18.65
C GLY A 315 23.85 21.42 -17.97
N LEU A 316 23.28 21.08 -16.80
CA LEU A 316 23.56 19.84 -16.05
C LEU A 316 22.65 18.66 -16.44
N GLY A 317 21.66 18.85 -17.32
CA GLY A 317 20.65 17.83 -17.62
C GLY A 317 19.77 17.47 -16.41
N ALA A 318 19.64 18.37 -15.44
CA ALA A 318 18.91 18.14 -14.20
C ALA A 318 17.51 18.76 -14.20
N LEU A 319 17.21 19.71 -15.11
CA LEU A 319 15.96 20.47 -15.12
C LEU A 319 14.70 19.58 -15.17
N GLY A 320 14.71 18.49 -15.94
CA GLY A 320 13.56 17.56 -16.01
C GLY A 320 13.27 16.81 -14.71
N ARG A 321 14.22 16.80 -13.76
CA ARG A 321 14.10 16.23 -12.42
C ARG A 321 13.84 17.31 -11.36
N THR A 322 13.71 18.56 -11.78
CA THR A 322 13.43 19.69 -10.89
C THR A 322 11.95 20.04 -10.97
N PHE A 323 11.39 20.55 -9.87
CA PHE A 323 10.09 21.19 -9.84
C PHE A 323 10.14 22.46 -8.99
N TYR A 324 9.26 23.41 -9.29
CA TYR A 324 9.04 24.60 -8.50
C TYR A 324 7.79 24.40 -7.64
N TYR A 325 7.95 24.41 -6.32
CA TYR A 325 6.85 24.30 -5.37
C TYR A 325 6.19 25.68 -5.23
N GLN A 326 5.01 25.87 -5.82
CA GLN A 326 4.40 27.20 -5.96
C GLN A 326 3.84 27.74 -4.65
N PHE A 327 2.85 27.02 -4.12
CA PHE A 327 2.07 27.41 -2.95
C PHE A 327 1.67 26.14 -2.20
N ASP A 328 1.52 26.29 -0.89
CA ASP A 328 0.99 25.24 -0.04
C ASP A 328 -0.50 25.45 0.21
N GLU A 329 -1.33 24.49 -0.24
CA GLU A 329 -2.79 24.43 -0.01
C GLU A 329 -3.51 25.80 -0.17
N PRO A 330 -3.35 26.51 -1.30
CA PRO A 330 -3.90 27.86 -1.45
C PRO A 330 -5.44 27.86 -1.40
N ARG A 331 -6.00 28.89 -0.78
CA ARG A 331 -7.45 29.16 -0.84
C ARG A 331 -7.83 29.88 -2.13
N ALA A 332 -9.11 29.88 -2.46
CA ALA A 332 -9.64 30.48 -3.70
C ALA A 332 -9.23 31.94 -3.89
N GLU A 333 -9.11 32.71 -2.81
CA GLU A 333 -8.68 34.12 -2.85
C GLU A 333 -7.23 34.28 -3.31
N GLN A 334 -6.40 33.24 -3.14
CA GLN A 334 -4.98 33.23 -3.52
C GLN A 334 -4.76 32.73 -4.95
N TYR A 335 -5.79 32.28 -5.67
CA TYR A 335 -5.64 31.74 -7.02
C TYR A 335 -5.11 32.76 -8.02
N GLY A 336 -5.38 34.06 -7.81
CA GLY A 336 -4.79 35.14 -8.59
C GLY A 336 -3.26 35.16 -8.47
N ASP A 337 -2.75 35.02 -7.24
CA ASP A 337 -1.31 35.01 -6.95
C ASP A 337 -0.64 33.74 -7.51
N VAL A 338 -1.31 32.59 -7.41
CA VAL A 338 -0.84 31.33 -8.01
C VAL A 338 -0.66 31.50 -9.52
N LYS A 339 -1.63 32.08 -10.22
CA LYS A 339 -1.54 32.33 -11.67
C LYS A 339 -0.42 33.32 -12.02
N ALA A 340 -0.27 34.39 -11.24
CA ALA A 340 0.77 35.37 -11.46
C ALA A 340 2.16 34.74 -11.31
N LEU A 341 2.35 33.92 -10.27
CA LEU A 341 3.60 33.18 -10.06
C LEU A 341 3.85 32.15 -11.16
N ALA A 342 2.82 31.40 -11.57
CA ALA A 342 2.94 30.45 -12.68
C ALA A 342 3.40 31.11 -13.98
N GLU A 343 2.91 32.33 -14.27
CA GLU A 343 3.35 33.12 -15.42
C GLU A 343 4.81 33.58 -15.28
N GLN A 344 5.23 34.05 -14.10
CA GLN A 344 6.63 34.41 -13.86
C GLN A 344 7.58 33.22 -14.07
N VAL A 345 7.23 32.05 -13.54
CA VAL A 345 8.00 30.82 -13.71
C VAL A 345 8.07 30.43 -15.20
N ARG A 346 6.95 30.52 -15.92
CA ARG A 346 6.88 30.19 -17.34
C ARG A 346 7.69 31.14 -18.22
N GLN A 347 7.73 32.43 -17.88
CA GLN A 347 8.56 33.42 -18.57
C GLN A 347 10.06 33.18 -18.34
N ALA A 348 10.43 32.71 -17.15
CA ALA A 348 11.80 32.32 -16.88
C ALA A 348 12.18 31.04 -17.64
N ASP A 349 11.33 30.02 -17.57
CA ASP A 349 11.41 28.86 -18.44
C ASP A 349 10.10 28.04 -18.46
N PRO A 350 9.50 27.79 -19.63
CA PRO A 350 8.25 27.04 -19.72
C PRO A 350 8.37 25.55 -19.39
N SER A 351 9.58 24.97 -19.45
CA SER A 351 9.83 23.55 -19.14
C SER A 351 10.02 23.26 -17.65
N LEU A 352 10.16 24.30 -16.82
CA LEU A 352 10.19 24.14 -15.36
C LEU A 352 8.79 23.79 -14.85
N ARG A 353 8.64 22.55 -14.38
CA ARG A 353 7.38 22.02 -13.85
C ARG A 353 7.00 22.70 -12.54
N ARG A 354 5.72 23.01 -12.41
CA ARG A 354 5.12 23.72 -11.26
C ARG A 354 4.24 22.76 -10.47
N LEU A 355 4.61 22.54 -9.21
CA LEU A 355 3.85 21.71 -8.27
C LEU A 355 2.94 22.57 -7.39
N LEU A 356 1.72 22.08 -7.17
CA LEU A 356 0.76 22.69 -6.27
C LEU A 356 0.08 21.63 -5.39
N THR A 357 0.08 21.82 -4.06
CA THR A 357 -0.62 20.95 -3.12
C THR A 357 -2.12 21.28 -3.07
N LEU A 358 -2.83 20.91 -4.14
CA LEU A 358 -4.27 21.09 -4.28
C LEU A 358 -4.83 20.03 -5.24
N PHE A 359 -6.11 19.68 -5.07
CA PHE A 359 -6.85 18.88 -6.04
C PHE A 359 -7.09 19.69 -7.34
N PRO A 360 -7.14 19.04 -8.53
CA PRO A 360 -7.39 19.75 -9.77
C PRO A 360 -8.67 20.60 -9.75
N THR A 361 -8.54 21.88 -10.11
CA THR A 361 -9.66 22.81 -10.23
C THR A 361 -9.62 23.56 -11.57
N PRO A 362 -10.76 23.77 -12.24
CA PRO A 362 -10.83 24.56 -13.48
C PRO A 362 -10.26 25.98 -13.32
N ASP A 363 -10.37 26.57 -12.13
CA ASP A 363 -9.91 27.93 -11.87
C ASP A 363 -8.40 28.09 -12.04
N LEU A 364 -7.63 27.02 -11.90
CA LEU A 364 -6.17 27.02 -11.99
C LEU A 364 -5.65 26.25 -13.22
N ALA A 365 -6.52 25.97 -14.19
CA ALA A 365 -6.15 25.30 -15.43
C ALA A 365 -5.00 26.05 -16.15
N GLY A 366 -3.97 25.29 -16.55
CA GLY A 366 -2.76 25.82 -17.21
C GLY A 366 -1.77 26.55 -16.30
N ALA A 367 -2.05 26.69 -14.99
CA ALA A 367 -1.12 27.26 -14.00
C ALA A 367 -0.33 26.19 -13.21
N VAL A 368 -0.68 24.91 -13.39
CA VAL A 368 -0.14 23.79 -12.61
C VAL A 368 0.25 22.67 -13.59
N ASP A 369 1.44 22.09 -13.42
CA ASP A 369 1.87 20.91 -14.19
C ASP A 369 1.84 19.64 -13.33
N ILE A 370 1.97 19.78 -12.01
CA ILE A 370 1.94 18.67 -11.05
C ILE A 370 0.89 18.99 -9.98
N TRP A 371 -0.25 18.33 -10.07
CA TRP A 371 -1.29 18.38 -9.03
C TRP A 371 -0.96 17.42 -7.90
N CYS A 372 -1.01 17.89 -6.65
CA CYS A 372 -0.60 17.09 -5.50
C CYS A 372 -1.61 17.20 -4.35
N PRO A 373 -2.85 16.67 -4.48
CA PRO A 373 -3.82 16.63 -3.38
C PRO A 373 -3.37 15.71 -2.23
N ASP A 374 -3.91 15.92 -1.03
CA ASP A 374 -3.81 14.90 0.02
C ASP A 374 -4.61 13.66 -0.40
N ILE A 375 -4.22 12.48 0.07
CA ILE A 375 -4.89 11.21 -0.30
C ILE A 375 -6.40 11.19 0.04
N GLY A 376 -6.85 12.05 0.95
CA GLY A 376 -8.25 12.17 1.33
C GLY A 376 -9.02 13.29 0.65
N ASP A 377 -8.34 14.18 -0.09
CA ASP A 377 -8.86 15.50 -0.48
C ASP A 377 -9.59 16.20 0.68
N THR A 378 -8.95 16.19 1.86
CA THR A 378 -9.52 16.61 3.14
C THR A 378 -9.97 18.08 3.12
N PHE A 379 -9.32 18.90 2.29
CA PHE A 379 -9.61 20.32 2.13
C PHE A 379 -10.50 20.63 0.90
N GLY A 380 -10.92 19.60 0.17
CA GLY A 380 -11.79 19.68 -1.00
C GLY A 380 -13.10 18.89 -0.82
N LEU A 381 -13.32 17.88 -1.67
CA LEU A 381 -14.54 17.07 -1.73
C LEU A 381 -14.62 16.00 -0.63
N GLY A 382 -13.53 15.76 0.11
CA GLY A 382 -13.42 14.67 1.09
C GLY A 382 -13.22 13.29 0.45
N TYR A 383 -12.92 13.24 -0.85
CA TYR A 383 -12.50 12.04 -1.59
C TYR A 383 -11.76 12.43 -2.88
N LEU A 384 -10.90 11.54 -3.40
CA LEU A 384 -10.22 11.74 -4.68
C LEU A 384 -11.11 11.30 -5.87
N ASP A 385 -11.39 12.21 -6.81
CA ASP A 385 -11.95 11.83 -8.12
C ASP A 385 -10.84 11.38 -9.08
N HIS A 386 -10.58 10.06 -9.08
CA HIS A 386 -9.59 9.43 -9.96
C HIS A 386 -9.85 9.62 -11.46
N ARG A 387 -11.11 9.84 -11.86
CA ARG A 387 -11.43 10.12 -13.27
C ARG A 387 -10.91 11.49 -13.66
N LEU A 388 -11.09 12.50 -12.81
CA LEU A 388 -10.53 13.83 -13.07
C LEU A 388 -9.01 13.81 -13.05
N LEU A 389 -8.40 13.09 -12.09
CA LEU A 389 -6.94 12.88 -12.08
C LEU A 389 -6.46 12.20 -13.37
N GLN A 390 -7.20 11.21 -13.88
CA GLN A 390 -6.89 10.59 -15.16
C GLN A 390 -7.04 11.57 -16.34
N GLU A 391 -8.10 12.38 -16.37
CA GLU A 391 -8.27 13.41 -17.39
C GLU A 391 -7.13 14.43 -17.41
N ARG A 392 -6.60 14.81 -16.22
CA ARG A 392 -5.43 15.69 -16.12
C ARG A 392 -4.18 15.03 -16.71
N ARG A 393 -3.96 13.75 -16.40
CA ARG A 393 -2.85 12.98 -17.00
C ARG A 393 -2.98 12.83 -18.51
N ASP A 394 -4.19 12.61 -19.01
CA ASP A 394 -4.45 12.53 -20.45
C ASP A 394 -4.22 13.88 -21.14
N ALA A 395 -4.33 15.00 -20.41
CA ALA A 395 -3.97 16.34 -20.85
C ALA A 395 -2.46 16.65 -20.75
N GLY A 396 -1.64 15.69 -20.30
CA GLY A 396 -0.18 15.83 -20.19
C GLY A 396 0.32 16.37 -18.85
N GLU A 397 -0.55 16.54 -17.86
CA GLU A 397 -0.18 16.95 -16.50
C GLU A 397 0.22 15.72 -15.66
N GLU A 398 0.94 15.94 -14.56
CA GLU A 398 1.25 14.91 -13.57
C GLU A 398 0.31 14.99 -12.37
N THR A 399 0.09 13.84 -11.74
CA THR A 399 -0.66 13.73 -10.49
C THR A 399 0.23 13.05 -9.46
N TRP A 400 0.59 13.80 -8.44
CA TRP A 400 1.26 13.34 -7.22
C TRP A 400 0.24 13.35 -6.08
N TRP A 401 0.65 12.98 -4.89
CA TRP A 401 -0.18 13.14 -3.69
C TRP A 401 0.68 13.24 -2.43
N TYR A 402 0.06 13.51 -1.29
CA TYR A 402 0.73 13.47 0.01
C TYR A 402 -0.15 12.86 1.10
N THR A 403 0.49 12.49 2.20
CA THR A 403 -0.14 12.27 3.50
C THR A 403 0.62 13.09 4.55
N MET A 404 -0.04 13.45 5.66
CA MET A 404 0.60 14.19 6.76
C MET A 404 -0.10 13.82 8.08
N CYS A 405 -0.33 14.80 8.97
CA CYS A 405 -1.12 14.62 10.19
C CYS A 405 -2.62 14.34 9.92
N VAL A 406 -3.08 14.62 8.70
CA VAL A 406 -4.38 14.27 8.11
C VAL A 406 -4.20 13.86 6.63
N PRO A 407 -5.07 13.00 6.08
CA PRO A 407 -6.11 12.23 6.79
C PRO A 407 -5.50 11.20 7.74
N ARG A 408 -6.34 10.56 8.56
CA ARG A 408 -5.96 9.51 9.52
C ARG A 408 -6.61 8.19 9.13
N HIS A 409 -6.45 7.17 9.96
CA HIS A 409 -7.24 5.93 9.84
C HIS A 409 -8.72 6.24 9.49
N PRO A 410 -9.33 5.59 8.49
CA PRO A 410 -8.88 4.34 7.84
C PRO A 410 -7.89 4.50 6.67
N TYR A 411 -7.52 5.72 6.28
CA TYR A 411 -6.51 5.94 5.23
C TYR A 411 -5.16 5.34 5.64
N PRO A 412 -4.34 4.88 4.68
CA PRO A 412 -2.96 4.54 4.98
C PRO A 412 -2.19 5.83 5.23
N THR A 413 -1.47 5.87 6.35
CA THR A 413 -0.64 7.02 6.73
C THR A 413 0.79 6.59 7.02
N TRP A 414 1.68 7.57 7.17
CA TRP A 414 3.03 7.37 7.70
C TRP A 414 3.12 7.69 9.19
N LEU A 415 2.02 7.65 9.95
CA LEU A 415 2.03 7.87 11.40
C LEU A 415 2.64 6.67 12.16
N VAL A 416 3.33 6.90 13.27
CA VAL A 416 3.96 5.83 14.09
C VAL A 416 2.95 4.78 14.50
N ASP A 417 1.73 5.22 14.76
CA ASP A 417 0.67 4.38 15.29
C ASP A 417 -0.34 3.92 14.23
N ASP A 418 0.03 3.84 12.95
CA ASP A 418 -0.76 3.09 11.94
C ASP A 418 -0.29 1.61 11.88
N ASP A 419 -0.95 0.78 11.08
CA ASP A 419 -0.47 -0.58 10.80
C ASP A 419 0.75 -0.53 9.88
N ALA A 420 1.71 -1.46 10.04
CA ALA A 420 2.90 -1.46 9.18
C ALA A 420 2.55 -1.60 7.68
N VAL A 421 1.51 -2.37 7.35
CA VAL A 421 1.01 -2.50 5.97
C VAL A 421 0.59 -1.15 5.36
N ALA A 422 0.07 -0.22 6.16
CA ALA A 422 -0.33 1.10 5.70
C ALA A 422 0.85 1.91 5.11
N HIS A 423 2.05 1.73 5.66
CA HIS A 423 3.24 2.45 5.17
C HIS A 423 3.71 1.95 3.80
N ARG A 424 3.48 0.66 3.48
CA ARG A 424 3.90 0.00 2.23
C ARG A 424 2.84 0.09 1.13
N ILE A 425 1.55 0.01 1.49
CA ILE A 425 0.45 -0.09 0.52
C ILE A 425 0.25 1.18 -0.32
N LEU A 426 0.69 2.35 0.17
CA LEU A 426 0.61 3.61 -0.56
C LEU A 426 1.23 3.49 -1.96
N ALA A 427 2.37 2.83 -2.09
CA ALA A 427 3.01 2.60 -3.38
C ALA A 427 2.22 1.71 -4.35
N TRP A 428 1.48 0.73 -3.82
CA TRP A 428 0.58 -0.10 -4.62
C TRP A 428 -0.62 0.71 -5.12
N MET A 429 -1.15 1.60 -4.27
CA MET A 429 -2.19 2.54 -4.68
C MET A 429 -1.66 3.53 -5.74
N GLN A 430 -0.41 4.00 -5.63
CA GLN A 430 0.19 4.86 -6.65
C GLN A 430 0.26 4.15 -8.01
N GLY A 431 0.71 2.89 -8.02
CA GLY A 431 0.73 2.07 -9.23
C GLY A 431 -0.67 1.81 -9.82
N LEU A 432 -1.68 1.66 -8.96
CA LEU A 432 -3.08 1.47 -9.37
C LEU A 432 -3.69 2.73 -9.99
N TYR A 433 -3.53 3.87 -9.32
CA TYR A 433 -4.20 5.12 -9.68
C TYR A 433 -3.39 6.01 -10.62
N GLY A 434 -2.23 5.54 -11.08
CA GLY A 434 -1.35 6.28 -11.98
C GLY A 434 -0.72 7.52 -11.33
N ILE A 435 -0.51 7.48 -10.01
CA ILE A 435 0.16 8.55 -9.27
C ILE A 435 1.68 8.42 -9.49
N THR A 436 2.33 9.51 -9.90
CA THR A 436 3.74 9.53 -10.32
C THR A 436 4.66 10.21 -9.31
N GLY A 437 4.17 10.57 -8.13
CA GLY A 437 5.00 11.09 -7.06
C GLY A 437 4.30 11.22 -5.72
N PHE A 438 5.11 11.54 -4.72
CA PHE A 438 4.74 11.74 -3.33
C PHE A 438 5.52 12.91 -2.75
N VAL A 439 4.84 13.71 -1.93
CA VAL A 439 5.44 14.82 -1.18
C VAL A 439 5.27 14.55 0.32
N TYR A 440 6.35 14.67 1.10
CA TYR A 440 6.28 14.59 2.56
C TYR A 440 6.87 15.84 3.21
N SER A 441 6.10 16.48 4.10
CA SER A 441 6.42 17.79 4.67
C SER A 441 7.84 17.86 5.27
N GLN A 442 8.25 16.82 6.00
CA GLN A 442 9.59 16.69 6.59
C GLN A 442 9.89 15.26 7.08
N VAL A 443 11.16 14.94 7.37
CA VAL A 443 11.57 13.62 7.91
C VAL A 443 12.30 13.66 9.26
N HIS A 444 12.56 14.84 9.81
CA HIS A 444 13.39 15.07 11.00
C HIS A 444 12.68 16.00 12.00
N GLY A 445 11.37 15.86 12.13
CA GLY A 445 10.53 16.58 13.11
C GLY A 445 10.79 16.13 14.55
N TRP A 446 12.01 16.40 15.06
CA TRP A 446 12.44 16.00 16.39
C TRP A 446 11.85 16.90 17.47
N SER A 447 11.30 16.27 18.51
CA SER A 447 11.05 16.90 19.81
C SER A 447 12.36 17.08 20.58
N GLU A 448 12.30 17.56 21.82
CA GLU A 448 13.48 17.64 22.70
C GLU A 448 14.12 16.25 22.96
N ASP A 449 13.32 15.18 22.95
CA ASP A 449 13.80 13.79 22.94
C ASP A 449 12.90 12.92 22.04
N PRO A 450 13.24 12.77 20.75
CA PRO A 450 12.42 12.01 19.80
C PRO A 450 12.36 10.52 20.12
N TYR A 451 13.24 9.99 20.98
CA TYR A 451 13.20 8.60 21.42
C TYR A 451 12.18 8.37 22.54
N GLN A 452 11.59 9.41 23.11
CA GLN A 452 10.55 9.32 24.14
C GLN A 452 9.23 9.97 23.71
N ASP A 453 9.30 11.11 23.02
CA ASP A 453 8.14 11.87 22.59
C ASP A 453 8.11 12.04 21.07
N VAL A 454 7.10 11.43 20.47
CA VAL A 454 6.83 11.50 19.02
C VAL A 454 5.56 12.29 18.71
N ALA A 455 5.02 13.06 19.66
CA ALA A 455 3.87 13.92 19.39
C ALA A 455 4.20 14.94 18.29
N SER A 456 3.24 15.14 17.38
CA SER A 456 3.38 16.01 16.22
C SER A 456 2.10 16.82 15.96
N LEU A 457 2.08 17.55 14.84
CA LEU A 457 1.03 18.50 14.46
C LEU A 457 -0.37 17.87 14.50
N ALA A 458 -1.37 18.70 14.80
CA ALA A 458 -2.79 18.31 14.91
C ALA A 458 -3.08 17.18 15.93
N GLY A 459 -2.17 16.91 16.88
CA GLY A 459 -2.30 15.77 17.79
C GLY A 459 -2.07 14.43 17.09
N SER A 460 -1.18 14.43 16.09
CA SER A 460 -0.69 13.22 15.44
C SER A 460 0.56 12.65 16.13
N SER A 461 0.97 11.44 15.79
CA SER A 461 2.14 10.76 16.35
C SER A 461 3.14 10.40 15.24
N GLY A 462 4.29 11.07 15.28
CA GLY A 462 5.45 10.88 14.42
C GLY A 462 5.26 11.35 12.99
N ASP A 463 4.23 12.15 12.72
CA ASP A 463 4.19 12.92 11.48
C ASP A 463 5.42 13.82 11.37
N GLY A 464 6.05 13.85 10.21
CA GLY A 464 7.28 14.58 9.97
C GLY A 464 8.55 13.92 10.54
N LEU A 465 8.44 12.78 11.21
CA LEU A 465 9.55 12.06 11.84
C LEU A 465 9.74 10.73 11.13
N LEU A 466 10.83 10.53 10.39
CA LEU A 466 11.23 9.21 9.83
C LEU A 466 12.69 8.88 10.13
N LEU A 467 13.48 9.91 10.42
CA LEU A 467 14.86 9.84 10.87
C LEU A 467 14.92 10.13 12.37
N TYR A 468 15.79 9.43 13.08
CA TYR A 468 16.14 9.68 14.47
C TYR A 468 17.59 10.20 14.56
N PRO A 469 17.92 11.08 15.51
CA PRO A 469 19.28 11.62 15.64
C PRO A 469 20.23 10.52 16.15
N GLY A 470 21.39 10.36 15.51
CA GLY A 470 22.40 9.37 15.90
C GLY A 470 23.33 9.84 17.03
N ASP A 471 23.45 11.15 17.24
CA ASP A 471 24.36 11.76 18.21
C ASP A 471 24.21 11.26 19.65
N PRO A 472 22.98 10.99 20.19
CA PRO A 472 22.83 10.38 21.52
C PRO A 472 23.57 9.05 21.69
N TYR A 473 23.88 8.38 20.58
CA TYR A 473 24.60 7.10 20.54
C TYR A 473 26.03 7.25 19.97
N GLY A 474 26.52 8.48 19.80
CA GLY A 474 27.86 8.75 19.27
C GLY A 474 27.99 8.50 17.76
N SER A 475 26.89 8.56 17.00
CA SER A 475 26.87 8.40 15.55
C SER A 475 26.54 9.73 14.87
N ALA A 476 27.32 10.13 13.87
CA ALA A 476 26.96 11.25 12.99
C ALA A 476 25.93 10.86 11.91
N GLU A 477 25.69 9.56 11.71
CA GLU A 477 24.63 9.07 10.81
C GLU A 477 23.28 9.06 11.53
N PRO A 478 22.20 9.53 10.88
CA PRO A 478 20.86 9.35 11.41
C PRO A 478 20.49 7.87 11.44
N PHE A 479 19.49 7.55 12.27
CA PHE A 479 18.93 6.20 12.35
C PHE A 479 17.53 6.17 11.73
N PRO A 480 17.15 5.09 11.03
CA PRO A 480 15.83 4.99 10.43
C PRO A 480 14.77 4.63 11.48
N GLY A 481 13.51 4.96 11.22
CA GLY A 481 12.36 4.27 11.84
C GLY A 481 11.99 2.98 11.08
N ILE A 482 11.18 2.12 11.70
CA ILE A 482 10.53 0.98 11.05
C ILE A 482 9.71 1.49 9.86
N ARG A 483 9.03 2.62 10.03
CA ARG A 483 8.28 3.28 8.95
C ARG A 483 9.14 3.55 7.73
N LEU A 484 10.36 4.09 7.91
CA LEU A 484 11.24 4.40 6.78
C LEU A 484 11.69 3.13 6.03
N GLN A 485 11.91 2.02 6.75
CA GLN A 485 12.18 0.71 6.12
C GLN A 485 10.99 0.25 5.27
N THR A 486 9.79 0.30 5.86
CA THR A 486 8.56 -0.15 5.19
C THR A 486 8.13 0.76 4.04
N ILE A 487 8.43 2.06 4.12
CA ILE A 487 8.25 3.01 3.01
C ILE A 487 9.19 2.63 1.87
N ARG A 488 10.49 2.39 2.13
CA ARG A 488 11.43 1.92 1.11
C ARG A 488 10.92 0.66 0.43
N ASP A 489 10.46 -0.34 1.19
CA ASP A 489 9.87 -1.55 0.63
C ASP A 489 8.70 -1.24 -0.34
N GLY A 490 7.86 -0.27 0.02
CA GLY A 490 6.77 0.20 -0.85
C GLY A 490 7.30 0.86 -2.12
N LEU A 491 8.30 1.73 -2.01
CA LEU A 491 8.94 2.37 -3.16
C LEU A 491 9.64 1.32 -4.06
N GLU A 492 10.20 0.24 -3.50
CA GLU A 492 10.71 -0.92 -4.24
C GLU A 492 9.60 -1.72 -4.95
N ASP A 493 8.45 -1.91 -4.30
CA ASP A 493 7.26 -2.50 -4.93
C ASP A 493 6.76 -1.66 -6.12
N TYR A 494 6.77 -0.32 -6.01
CA TYR A 494 6.39 0.56 -7.12
C TYR A 494 7.27 0.34 -8.35
N GLU A 495 8.58 0.22 -8.16
CA GLU A 495 9.49 -0.05 -9.27
C GLU A 495 9.26 -1.45 -9.87
N CYS A 496 8.82 -2.42 -9.06
CA CYS A 496 8.37 -3.72 -9.59
C CYS A 496 7.08 -3.58 -10.42
N LEU A 497 6.11 -2.78 -9.98
CA LEU A 497 4.89 -2.50 -10.76
C LEU A 497 5.23 -1.79 -12.08
N TRP A 498 6.17 -0.83 -12.04
CA TRP A 498 6.68 -0.17 -13.23
C TRP A 498 7.37 -1.15 -14.18
N LEU A 499 8.28 -2.00 -13.67
CA LEU A 499 8.96 -3.04 -14.45
C LEU A 499 7.97 -4.01 -15.08
N LEU A 500 6.93 -4.42 -14.35
CA LEU A 500 5.89 -5.29 -14.89
C LEU A 500 5.17 -4.63 -16.07
N ARG A 501 4.74 -3.37 -15.91
CA ARG A 501 4.09 -2.61 -16.98
C ARG A 501 5.01 -2.48 -18.19
N ASP A 502 6.23 -2.00 -17.99
CA ASP A 502 7.16 -1.70 -19.09
C ASP A 502 7.59 -2.97 -19.84
N ARG A 503 7.99 -4.03 -19.13
CA ARG A 503 8.39 -5.29 -19.78
C ARG A 503 7.23 -6.00 -20.46
N THR A 504 6.03 -5.95 -19.87
CA THR A 504 4.83 -6.47 -20.53
C THR A 504 4.55 -5.70 -21.81
N ARG A 505 4.54 -4.36 -21.76
CA ARG A 505 4.34 -3.51 -22.93
C ARG A 505 5.35 -3.84 -24.03
N GLN A 506 6.64 -3.87 -23.71
CA GLN A 506 7.71 -4.20 -24.68
C GLN A 506 7.55 -5.60 -25.27
N ALA A 507 7.19 -6.60 -24.45
CA ALA A 507 6.97 -7.96 -24.89
C ALA A 507 5.76 -8.09 -25.86
N LEU A 508 4.70 -7.33 -25.61
CA LEU A 508 3.51 -7.28 -26.46
C LEU A 508 3.76 -6.51 -27.76
N ASP A 509 4.46 -5.37 -27.68
CA ASP A 509 4.89 -4.58 -28.84
C ASP A 509 5.75 -5.43 -29.79
N ALA A 510 6.75 -6.14 -29.24
CA ALA A 510 7.62 -7.04 -30.00
C ALA A 510 6.86 -8.22 -30.66
N ALA A 511 5.70 -8.60 -30.10
CA ALA A 511 4.83 -9.63 -30.62
C ALA A 511 3.77 -9.10 -31.61
N GLY A 512 3.75 -7.79 -31.88
CA GLY A 512 2.75 -7.16 -32.75
C GLY A 512 1.34 -7.17 -32.18
N ILE A 513 1.20 -7.24 -30.85
CA ILE A 513 -0.10 -7.24 -30.18
C ILE A 513 -0.55 -5.77 -30.01
N PRO A 514 -1.73 -5.38 -30.53
CA PRO A 514 -2.21 -4.01 -30.41
C PRO A 514 -2.57 -3.67 -28.96
N ASP A 515 -2.54 -2.38 -28.62
CA ASP A 515 -2.90 -1.86 -27.29
C ASP A 515 -2.02 -2.44 -26.16
N ALA A 516 -0.73 -2.62 -26.44
CA ALA A 516 0.25 -3.16 -25.48
C ALA A 516 0.26 -2.37 -24.16
N GLU A 517 0.15 -1.04 -24.22
CA GLU A 517 0.12 -0.16 -23.05
C GLU A 517 -1.14 -0.34 -22.21
N GLY A 518 -2.33 -0.38 -22.83
CA GLY A 518 -3.59 -0.61 -22.10
C GLY A 518 -3.62 -2.00 -21.45
N ILE A 519 -3.14 -3.02 -22.16
CA ILE A 519 -3.00 -4.38 -21.63
C ILE A 519 -2.02 -4.38 -20.45
N ALA A 520 -0.84 -3.77 -20.58
CA ALA A 520 0.16 -3.72 -19.51
C ALA A 520 -0.36 -3.02 -18.24
N ARG A 521 -1.12 -1.93 -18.38
CA ARG A 521 -1.82 -1.29 -17.26
C ARG A 521 -2.83 -2.24 -16.61
N GLY A 522 -3.64 -2.93 -17.41
CA GLY A 522 -4.60 -3.91 -16.91
C GLY A 522 -3.95 -5.12 -16.22
N VAL A 523 -2.72 -5.50 -16.61
CA VAL A 523 -1.93 -6.49 -15.86
C VAL A 523 -1.60 -5.94 -14.47
N VAL A 524 -1.01 -4.74 -14.37
CA VAL A 524 -0.70 -4.12 -13.06
C VAL A 524 -1.95 -3.98 -12.20
N GLU A 525 -3.06 -3.52 -12.78
CA GLU A 525 -4.33 -3.36 -12.06
C GLU A 525 -4.81 -4.70 -11.47
N SER A 526 -4.63 -5.82 -12.18
CA SER A 526 -5.02 -7.15 -11.69
C SER A 526 -4.28 -7.57 -10.42
N TYR A 527 -3.08 -7.04 -10.16
CA TYR A 527 -2.34 -7.26 -8.92
C TYR A 527 -2.71 -6.25 -7.84
N CYS A 528 -2.75 -4.96 -8.16
CA CYS A 528 -3.08 -3.93 -7.17
C CYS A 528 -4.49 -4.08 -6.61
N ARG A 529 -5.48 -4.42 -7.46
CA ARG A 529 -6.88 -4.62 -7.04
C ARG A 529 -7.07 -5.78 -6.07
N ARG A 530 -6.08 -6.67 -5.94
CA ARG A 530 -6.03 -7.71 -4.89
C ARG A 530 -5.90 -7.16 -3.48
N LEU A 531 -5.24 -6.01 -3.38
CA LEU A 531 -4.87 -5.37 -2.13
C LEU A 531 -5.63 -4.06 -1.92
N VAL A 532 -6.10 -3.41 -2.98
CA VAL A 532 -6.70 -2.07 -2.91
C VAL A 532 -8.06 -2.09 -3.60
N GLY A 533 -9.12 -1.67 -2.92
CA GLY A 533 -10.33 -1.24 -3.62
C GLY A 533 -10.62 0.27 -3.50
N SER A 534 -10.18 0.93 -2.43
CA SER A 534 -10.13 2.41 -2.33
C SER A 534 -9.02 2.88 -1.40
N GLU A 535 -8.82 4.19 -1.29
CA GLU A 535 -7.83 4.82 -0.40
C GLU A 535 -8.10 4.47 1.06
N ARG A 536 -9.36 4.26 1.42
CA ARG A 536 -9.79 3.88 2.78
C ARG A 536 -9.93 2.37 2.95
N TRP A 537 -9.91 1.62 1.85
CA TRP A 537 -10.18 0.18 1.83
C TRP A 537 -9.10 -0.58 1.11
N PHE A 538 -8.18 -1.07 1.92
CA PHE A 538 -7.06 -1.85 1.47
C PHE A 538 -6.81 -3.01 2.44
N CYS A 539 -6.13 -4.02 1.93
CA CYS A 539 -5.73 -5.19 2.65
C CYS A 539 -4.73 -4.81 3.74
N ARG A 540 -5.04 -5.15 4.99
CA ARG A 540 -4.14 -5.00 6.15
C ARG A 540 -3.50 -6.32 6.59
N ASP A 541 -3.71 -7.42 5.85
CA ASP A 541 -3.03 -8.71 6.07
C ASP A 541 -1.61 -8.68 5.47
N PRO A 542 -0.54 -8.74 6.29
CA PRO A 542 0.83 -8.86 5.81
C PRO A 542 1.04 -10.01 4.80
N GLY A 543 0.41 -11.15 5.06
CA GLY A 543 0.55 -12.35 4.24
C GLY A 543 0.01 -12.14 2.83
N ALA A 544 -1.14 -11.48 2.70
CA ALA A 544 -1.76 -11.18 1.42
C ALA A 544 -0.91 -10.23 0.57
N LEU A 545 -0.36 -9.17 1.16
CA LEU A 545 0.55 -8.25 0.46
C LEU A 545 1.79 -8.99 -0.05
N LEU A 546 2.47 -9.75 0.83
CA LEU A 546 3.68 -10.49 0.45
C LEU A 546 3.40 -11.59 -0.60
N ARG A 547 2.22 -12.23 -0.56
CA ARG A 547 1.78 -13.16 -1.62
C ARG A 547 1.53 -12.45 -2.95
N ALA A 548 0.85 -11.30 -2.94
CA ALA A 548 0.59 -10.52 -4.15
C ALA A 548 1.90 -10.03 -4.78
N ARG A 549 2.87 -9.59 -3.95
CA ARG A 549 4.21 -9.25 -4.39
C ARG A 549 4.94 -10.43 -5.02
N ARG A 550 4.91 -11.61 -4.40
CA ARG A 550 5.55 -12.81 -4.98
C ARG A 550 4.96 -13.14 -6.36
N ASP A 551 3.63 -13.14 -6.46
CA ASP A 551 2.95 -13.41 -7.73
C ASP A 551 3.27 -12.33 -8.79
N LEU A 552 3.49 -11.08 -8.38
CA LEU A 552 3.94 -9.97 -9.25
C LEU A 552 5.34 -10.26 -9.82
N LEU A 553 6.29 -10.68 -8.98
CA LEU A 553 7.64 -11.01 -9.42
C LEU A 553 7.67 -12.23 -10.35
N ASP A 554 6.83 -13.24 -10.06
CA ASP A 554 6.64 -14.39 -10.96
C ASP A 554 6.16 -13.92 -12.35
N GLU A 555 5.25 -12.94 -12.42
CA GLU A 555 4.75 -12.37 -13.67
C GLU A 555 5.82 -11.57 -14.42
N ILE A 556 6.67 -10.81 -13.72
CA ILE A 556 7.79 -10.09 -14.33
C ILE A 556 8.77 -11.06 -15.00
N GLU A 557 9.15 -12.15 -14.31
CA GLU A 557 10.02 -13.19 -14.90
C GLU A 557 9.35 -13.90 -16.09
N ALA A 558 8.02 -14.05 -16.05
CA ALA A 558 7.27 -14.74 -17.10
C ALA A 558 6.96 -13.86 -18.32
N CYS A 559 6.73 -12.55 -18.17
CA CYS A 559 6.22 -11.68 -19.24
C CYS A 559 7.12 -11.67 -20.49
N GLU A 560 8.43 -11.85 -20.28
CA GLU A 560 9.42 -11.87 -21.37
C GLU A 560 9.62 -13.25 -22.02
N GLN A 561 9.02 -14.31 -21.48
CA GLN A 561 9.22 -15.66 -21.99
C GLN A 561 8.25 -15.97 -23.13
N PRO A 562 8.70 -16.66 -24.20
CA PRO A 562 7.83 -17.16 -25.26
C PRO A 562 7.02 -18.40 -24.80
N PRO A 563 5.77 -18.60 -25.25
CA PRO A 563 5.02 -17.68 -26.11
C PRO A 563 4.68 -16.34 -25.44
N ARG A 564 4.77 -15.24 -26.20
CA ARG A 564 4.47 -13.90 -25.70
C ARG A 564 2.97 -13.79 -25.44
N ALA A 565 2.62 -13.64 -24.18
CA ALA A 565 1.24 -13.52 -23.74
C ALA A 565 1.16 -12.79 -22.39
N ALA A 566 0.02 -12.13 -22.18
CA ALA A 566 -0.36 -11.42 -20.97
C ALA A 566 -1.85 -11.62 -20.68
N VAL A 567 -2.21 -11.60 -19.39
CA VAL A 567 -3.60 -11.65 -18.94
C VAL A 567 -3.87 -10.41 -18.10
N ALA A 568 -4.68 -9.52 -18.62
CA ALA A 568 -4.95 -8.20 -18.05
C ALA A 568 -6.37 -8.14 -17.52
N LEU A 569 -6.60 -7.38 -16.44
CA LEU A 569 -7.96 -7.00 -16.07
C LEU A 569 -8.52 -6.07 -17.17
N VAL A 570 -9.75 -6.34 -17.61
CA VAL A 570 -10.48 -5.42 -18.48
C VAL A 570 -10.95 -4.25 -17.60
N PRO A 571 -10.64 -3.00 -17.97
CA PRO A 571 -11.19 -1.84 -17.26
C PRO A 571 -12.70 -1.99 -17.18
N ALA A 572 -13.29 -1.77 -16.00
CA ALA A 572 -14.73 -1.85 -15.85
C ALA A 572 -15.38 -0.87 -16.85
N GLY A 573 -16.05 -1.41 -17.87
CA GLY A 573 -16.89 -0.61 -18.76
C GLY A 573 -18.08 -0.03 -17.99
N THR A 574 -18.88 0.78 -18.67
CA THR A 574 -20.11 1.39 -18.11
C THR A 574 -21.24 0.38 -17.81
N GLU A 575 -20.99 -0.92 -17.90
CA GLU A 575 -21.99 -1.96 -17.61
C GLU A 575 -21.54 -2.82 -16.40
N ALA A 576 -22.45 -3.08 -15.48
CA ALA A 576 -22.27 -3.92 -14.30
C ALA A 576 -22.11 -5.41 -14.68
N GLY A 577 -20.93 -5.77 -15.21
CA GLY A 577 -20.53 -7.15 -15.46
C GLY A 577 -19.56 -7.68 -14.40
N GLU A 578 -19.48 -9.01 -14.28
CA GLU A 578 -18.40 -9.68 -13.55
C GLU A 578 -17.04 -9.18 -14.08
N PRO A 579 -16.02 -8.96 -13.22
CA PRO A 579 -14.69 -8.55 -13.69
C PRO A 579 -14.20 -9.54 -14.75
N ARG A 580 -13.73 -9.02 -15.90
CA ARG A 580 -13.26 -9.84 -17.01
C ARG A 580 -11.76 -9.73 -17.15
N LEU A 581 -11.13 -10.81 -17.63
CA LEU A 581 -9.73 -10.87 -17.96
C LEU A 581 -9.57 -10.87 -19.48
N ARG A 582 -8.82 -9.92 -20.02
CA ARG A 582 -8.38 -9.91 -21.41
C ARG A 582 -7.14 -10.79 -21.55
N ILE A 583 -7.20 -11.75 -22.47
CA ILE A 583 -6.09 -12.62 -22.83
C ILE A 583 -5.48 -12.09 -24.13
N ALA A 584 -4.22 -11.66 -24.03
CA ALA A 584 -3.42 -11.25 -25.17
C ALA A 584 -2.33 -12.30 -25.39
N ALA A 585 -2.26 -12.86 -26.60
CA ALA A 585 -1.25 -13.82 -27.01
C ALA A 585 -0.79 -13.52 -28.44
N GLU A 586 0.47 -13.84 -28.72
CA GLU A 586 1.06 -13.65 -30.05
C GLU A 586 0.35 -14.48 -31.12
N ALA A 587 0.39 -14.01 -32.37
CA ALA A 587 -0.29 -14.67 -33.49
C ALA A 587 0.17 -16.13 -33.67
N GLY A 588 -0.77 -17.03 -33.91
CA GLY A 588 -0.54 -18.47 -34.09
C GLY A 588 -0.42 -19.29 -32.81
N ALA A 589 -0.53 -18.67 -31.62
CA ALA A 589 -0.59 -19.41 -30.36
C ALA A 589 -2.00 -20.01 -30.11
N SER A 590 -2.04 -21.23 -29.57
CA SER A 590 -3.26 -21.80 -28.98
C SER A 590 -3.40 -21.34 -27.52
N VAL A 591 -4.65 -21.19 -27.07
CA VAL A 591 -4.98 -20.74 -25.72
C VAL A 591 -5.99 -21.70 -25.09
N GLU A 592 -5.71 -22.14 -23.88
CA GLU A 592 -6.64 -22.88 -23.03
C GLU A 592 -6.92 -22.10 -21.76
N VAL A 593 -8.18 -22.16 -21.30
CA VAL A 593 -8.66 -21.55 -20.06
C VAL A 593 -9.20 -22.67 -19.18
N ASP A 594 -8.61 -22.83 -18.00
CA ASP A 594 -8.90 -23.92 -17.06
C ASP A 594 -8.91 -25.32 -17.72
N GLY A 595 -7.95 -25.53 -18.63
CA GLY A 595 -7.75 -26.80 -19.35
C GLY A 595 -8.78 -27.06 -20.46
N LYS A 596 -9.56 -26.05 -20.85
CA LYS A 596 -10.48 -26.12 -21.99
C LYS A 596 -10.00 -25.18 -23.09
N GLU A 597 -10.02 -25.65 -24.33
CA GLU A 597 -9.68 -24.83 -25.49
C GLU A 597 -10.56 -23.58 -25.53
N ALA A 598 -9.92 -22.41 -25.61
CA ALA A 598 -10.62 -21.15 -25.69
C ALA A 598 -11.29 -21.04 -27.09
N PRO A 599 -12.59 -20.70 -27.19
CA PRO A 599 -13.26 -20.52 -28.48
C PRO A 599 -12.49 -19.54 -29.38
N ALA A 600 -12.50 -19.76 -30.70
CA ALA A 600 -11.93 -18.81 -31.65
C ALA A 600 -12.53 -17.41 -31.42
N GLY A 601 -11.72 -16.46 -30.95
CA GLY A 601 -12.16 -15.10 -30.60
C GLY A 601 -12.34 -14.82 -29.10
N ALA A 602 -12.16 -15.80 -28.20
CA ALA A 602 -12.13 -15.57 -26.76
C ALA A 602 -10.87 -14.80 -26.36
N ARG A 603 -10.92 -13.48 -26.50
CA ARG A 603 -9.95 -12.55 -25.93
C ARG A 603 -10.34 -12.07 -24.55
N GLU A 604 -11.50 -12.46 -24.03
CA GLU A 604 -11.96 -12.09 -22.69
C GLU A 604 -12.70 -13.23 -21.99
N VAL A 605 -12.34 -13.51 -20.74
CA VAL A 605 -12.98 -14.51 -19.88
C VAL A 605 -13.47 -13.87 -18.58
N ALA A 606 -14.52 -14.42 -17.97
CA ALA A 606 -14.92 -13.98 -16.64
C ALA A 606 -13.83 -14.35 -15.62
N LEU A 607 -13.51 -13.43 -14.71
CA LEU A 607 -12.73 -13.75 -13.53
C LEU A 607 -13.64 -14.47 -12.55
N SER A 608 -13.38 -15.76 -12.33
CA SER A 608 -14.17 -16.55 -11.40
C SER A 608 -13.87 -16.20 -9.94
N ALA A 609 -14.70 -16.73 -9.03
CA ALA A 609 -14.43 -16.67 -7.58
C ALA A 609 -13.20 -17.50 -7.16
N SER A 610 -12.67 -18.34 -8.06
CA SER A 610 -11.44 -19.12 -7.91
C SER A 610 -10.33 -18.58 -8.82
N SER A 611 -9.14 -19.18 -8.77
CA SER A 611 -8.09 -18.82 -9.73
C SER A 611 -8.43 -19.30 -11.13
N VAL A 612 -8.18 -18.46 -12.14
CA VAL A 612 -8.26 -18.81 -13.56
C VAL A 612 -6.85 -19.15 -14.05
N THR A 613 -6.71 -20.28 -14.74
CA THR A 613 -5.44 -20.72 -15.34
C THR A 613 -5.50 -20.62 -16.86
N ILE A 614 -4.58 -19.85 -17.43
CA ILE A 614 -4.43 -19.63 -18.86
C ILE A 614 -3.18 -20.37 -19.31
N THR A 615 -3.33 -21.36 -20.20
CA THR A 615 -2.21 -22.01 -20.88
C THR A 615 -2.11 -21.47 -22.30
N VAL A 616 -0.91 -21.05 -22.71
CA VAL A 616 -0.62 -20.59 -24.07
C VAL A 616 0.46 -21.48 -24.66
N GLU A 617 0.21 -22.04 -25.84
CA GLU A 617 1.18 -22.88 -26.55
C GLU A 617 1.46 -22.37 -27.96
N LYS A 618 2.73 -22.40 -28.36
CA LYS A 618 3.18 -22.07 -29.72
C LYS A 618 4.52 -22.72 -29.99
N ASP A 619 4.70 -23.30 -31.16
CA ASP A 619 5.97 -23.89 -31.62
C ASP A 619 6.61 -24.87 -30.60
N GLY A 620 5.78 -25.68 -29.93
CA GLY A 620 6.22 -26.65 -28.91
C GLY A 620 6.63 -26.04 -27.57
N ARG A 621 6.48 -24.72 -27.39
CA ARG A 621 6.67 -24.02 -26.11
C ARG A 621 5.33 -23.79 -25.43
N ARG A 622 5.34 -23.89 -24.10
CA ARG A 622 4.15 -23.74 -23.25
C ARG A 622 4.40 -22.70 -22.17
N LYS A 623 3.46 -21.78 -21.99
CA LYS A 623 3.41 -20.79 -20.91
C LYS A 623 2.12 -20.97 -20.12
N VAL A 624 2.23 -20.90 -18.79
CA VAL A 624 1.07 -20.98 -17.90
C VAL A 624 1.02 -19.71 -17.08
N LEU A 625 -0.11 -19.00 -17.15
CA LEU A 625 -0.39 -17.78 -16.41
C LEU A 625 -1.59 -18.05 -15.50
N THR A 626 -1.46 -17.70 -14.22
CA THR A 626 -2.56 -17.85 -13.26
C THR A 626 -3.02 -16.47 -12.81
N ARG A 627 -4.34 -16.27 -12.77
CA ARG A 627 -4.96 -15.08 -12.19
C ARG A 627 -5.81 -15.49 -11.00
N ARG A 628 -5.40 -15.03 -9.83
CA ARG A 628 -6.17 -15.19 -8.58
C ARG A 628 -7.36 -14.22 -8.59
N PRO A 629 -8.42 -14.51 -7.81
CA PRO A 629 -9.51 -13.58 -7.64
C PRO A 629 -8.99 -12.24 -7.09
N LEU A 630 -9.59 -11.14 -7.54
CA LEU A 630 -9.26 -9.79 -7.06
C LEU A 630 -9.57 -9.62 -5.58
N TRP A 631 -10.48 -10.39 -5.01
CA TRP A 631 -10.83 -10.23 -3.60
C TRP A 631 -11.06 -11.60 -2.99
N PRO A 632 -9.98 -12.30 -2.64
CA PRO A 632 -10.09 -13.60 -2.00
C PRO A 632 -10.99 -13.52 -0.76
N PRO A 633 -11.98 -14.42 -0.58
CA PRO A 633 -12.88 -14.41 0.58
C PRO A 633 -12.14 -14.47 1.92
N GLU A 634 -10.94 -15.05 1.93
CA GLU A 634 -10.06 -15.11 3.10
C GLU A 634 -9.46 -13.75 3.50
N VAL A 635 -9.43 -12.77 2.58
CA VAL A 635 -8.95 -11.40 2.83
C VAL A 635 -10.10 -10.39 2.90
N TRP A 636 -11.18 -10.63 2.16
CA TRP A 636 -12.29 -9.69 2.01
C TRP A 636 -13.63 -10.38 2.27
N PRO A 637 -14.33 -10.10 3.38
CA PRO A 637 -15.63 -10.71 3.66
C PRO A 637 -16.70 -10.27 2.64
N ALA A 638 -17.70 -11.13 2.41
CA ALA A 638 -18.83 -10.84 1.54
C ALA A 638 -19.63 -9.61 2.04
N PRO A 639 -20.23 -8.82 1.13
CA PRO A 639 -21.09 -7.71 1.52
C PRO A 639 -22.28 -8.17 2.38
N PRO A 640 -22.63 -7.41 3.43
CA PRO A 640 -23.81 -7.73 4.23
C PRO A 640 -25.08 -7.59 3.38
N ARG A 641 -26.12 -8.36 3.69
CA ARG A 641 -27.40 -8.37 2.96
C ARG A 641 -28.55 -8.16 3.94
N ALA A 642 -29.49 -7.28 3.61
CA ALA A 642 -30.72 -7.02 4.36
C ALA A 642 -31.94 -7.11 3.44
N LEU A 643 -32.97 -7.81 3.89
CA LEU A 643 -34.29 -7.81 3.28
C LEU A 643 -35.08 -6.65 3.89
N CYS A 644 -35.51 -5.69 3.08
CA CYS A 644 -36.42 -4.60 3.45
C CYS A 644 -37.86 -5.12 3.39
N PRO A 645 -38.52 -5.38 4.54
CA PRO A 645 -39.84 -5.97 4.59
C PRO A 645 -40.92 -4.93 4.28
N VAL A 646 -42.12 -5.42 3.99
CA VAL A 646 -43.32 -4.58 3.97
C VAL A 646 -43.78 -4.38 5.41
N LEU A 647 -43.83 -3.14 5.89
CA LEU A 647 -44.30 -2.84 7.24
C LEU A 647 -45.81 -3.01 7.33
N PRO A 648 -46.34 -3.55 8.46
CA PRO A 648 -47.76 -3.81 8.62
C PRO A 648 -48.60 -2.52 8.64
N VAL A 649 -48.00 -1.41 9.10
CA VAL A 649 -48.58 -0.07 9.08
C VAL A 649 -47.50 0.94 8.65
N PRO A 650 -47.86 1.99 7.88
CA PRO A 650 -46.94 3.10 7.62
C PRO A 650 -46.50 3.79 8.93
N PRO A 651 -45.19 3.93 9.19
CA PRO A 651 -44.71 4.68 10.35
C PRO A 651 -45.11 6.15 10.34
N THR A 652 -45.40 6.69 11.52
CA THR A 652 -45.63 8.12 11.72
C THR A 652 -44.29 8.83 11.87
N ILE A 653 -44.00 9.83 11.02
CA ILE A 653 -42.72 10.55 11.07
C ILE A 653 -42.73 11.60 12.18
N ASP A 654 -42.50 11.19 13.43
CA ASP A 654 -42.50 12.05 14.63
C ASP A 654 -41.15 12.11 15.36
N GLY A 655 -40.17 11.38 14.85
CA GLY A 655 -38.81 11.29 15.36
C GLY A 655 -38.66 10.23 16.46
N ARG A 656 -39.58 9.26 16.57
CA ARG A 656 -39.54 8.18 17.57
C ARG A 656 -39.65 6.81 16.93
N ILE A 657 -38.69 5.95 17.24
CA ILE A 657 -38.72 4.57 16.75
C ILE A 657 -39.57 3.72 17.71
N GLY A 658 -40.89 3.74 17.47
CA GLY A 658 -41.88 3.01 18.28
C GLY A 658 -41.88 1.49 18.05
N GLU A 659 -42.14 0.72 19.11
CA GLU A 659 -42.15 -0.75 19.08
C GLU A 659 -43.26 -1.36 18.20
N GLY A 660 -44.30 -0.60 17.84
CA GLY A 660 -45.39 -1.08 16.97
C GLY A 660 -45.09 -0.89 15.48
N GLU A 661 -44.81 0.35 15.07
CA GLU A 661 -44.65 0.73 13.65
C GLU A 661 -43.36 0.19 13.03
N TRP A 662 -42.30 0.02 13.83
CA TRP A 662 -40.99 -0.47 13.38
C TRP A 662 -40.69 -1.92 13.81
N ALA A 663 -41.66 -2.64 14.41
CA ALA A 663 -41.47 -4.00 14.93
C ALA A 663 -40.88 -4.96 13.88
N GLU A 664 -41.38 -4.88 12.65
CA GLU A 664 -40.99 -5.78 11.57
C GLU A 664 -39.88 -5.22 10.69
N ALA A 665 -39.35 -4.03 10.99
CA ALA A 665 -38.35 -3.39 10.16
C ALA A 665 -37.04 -4.18 10.12
N ALA A 666 -36.36 -4.14 8.96
CA ALA A 666 -35.00 -4.64 8.87
C ALA A 666 -34.09 -3.74 9.70
N VAL A 667 -33.41 -4.31 10.69
CA VAL A 667 -32.45 -3.56 11.51
C VAL A 667 -31.05 -3.78 11.00
N VAL A 668 -30.55 -2.79 10.26
CA VAL A 668 -29.17 -2.69 9.86
C VAL A 668 -28.38 -2.10 11.02
N ARG A 669 -27.38 -2.86 11.49
CA ARG A 669 -26.40 -2.38 12.46
C ARG A 669 -25.10 -2.23 11.71
N PRO A 670 -24.75 -1.01 11.24
CA PRO A 670 -23.46 -0.78 10.61
C PRO A 670 -22.40 -1.30 11.57
N GLU A 671 -21.65 -2.30 11.12
CA GLU A 671 -20.45 -2.65 11.82
C GLU A 671 -19.52 -1.44 11.75
N ARG A 672 -18.90 -1.10 12.88
CA ARG A 672 -17.74 -0.22 12.83
C ARG A 672 -16.74 -0.91 11.90
N ARG A 673 -16.54 -0.38 10.69
CA ARG A 673 -15.41 -0.81 9.88
C ARG A 673 -14.18 -0.06 10.34
N GLY A 674 -13.51 -0.68 11.29
CA GLY A 674 -12.23 -0.25 11.78
C GLY A 674 -11.91 -1.13 12.95
N ASN A 675 -11.49 -2.37 12.72
CA ASN A 675 -11.25 -3.26 13.83
C ASN A 675 -10.60 -4.58 13.44
N GLY A 676 -9.33 -4.71 13.77
CA GLY A 676 -8.95 -5.97 14.37
C GLY A 676 -9.76 -6.31 15.64
N LEU A 677 -10.22 -5.36 16.47
CA LEU A 677 -10.66 -5.69 17.84
C LEU A 677 -11.72 -4.75 18.48
N GLY A 678 -12.96 -4.77 17.98
CA GLY A 678 -14.22 -4.52 18.70
C GLY A 678 -14.31 -3.51 19.87
N ASN A 679 -14.92 -2.34 19.62
CA ASN A 679 -16.13 -1.80 20.28
C ASN A 679 -16.44 -0.40 19.70
N ALA A 680 -17.73 -0.07 19.58
CA ALA A 680 -18.20 1.27 19.19
C ALA A 680 -18.18 2.19 20.42
N SER A 681 -17.66 3.41 20.27
CA SER A 681 -17.88 4.51 21.23
C SER A 681 -19.35 4.92 21.30
N VAL A 682 -20.10 4.73 20.20
CA VAL A 682 -21.53 5.07 20.06
C VAL A 682 -22.20 4.02 19.16
N ARG A 683 -23.21 3.31 19.70
CA ARG A 683 -24.01 2.35 18.92
C ARG A 683 -24.98 3.11 18.01
N THR A 684 -25.08 2.72 16.75
CA THR A 684 -26.08 3.25 15.80
C THR A 684 -26.80 2.11 15.10
N GLU A 685 -28.11 2.21 15.02
CA GLU A 685 -28.98 1.22 14.36
C GLU A 685 -29.80 1.95 13.30
N PHE A 686 -29.88 1.39 12.10
CA PHE A 686 -30.75 1.85 11.02
C PHE A 686 -31.91 0.86 10.85
N TYR A 687 -33.12 1.39 10.73
CA TYR A 687 -34.35 0.62 10.55
C TYR A 687 -34.91 0.89 9.16
N LEU A 688 -35.36 -0.16 8.49
CA LEU A 688 -35.81 -0.12 7.10
C LEU A 688 -37.12 -0.85 6.92
N GLY A 689 -38.04 -0.26 6.18
CA GLY A 689 -39.27 -0.92 5.78
C GLY A 689 -39.97 -0.22 4.63
N GLY A 690 -40.75 -0.96 3.86
CA GLY A 690 -41.57 -0.44 2.78
C GLY A 690 -43.04 -0.41 3.18
N ALA A 691 -43.78 0.65 2.84
CA ALA A 691 -45.25 0.63 2.92
C ALA A 691 -45.85 1.64 1.94
N GLY A 692 -46.91 1.26 1.22
CA GLY A 692 -47.65 2.17 0.33
C GLY A 692 -46.81 2.85 -0.75
N GLY A 693 -45.82 2.15 -1.31
CA GLY A 693 -44.91 2.72 -2.33
C GLY A 693 -43.87 3.69 -1.77
N ARG A 694 -43.66 3.71 -0.44
CA ARG A 694 -42.63 4.52 0.24
C ARG A 694 -41.63 3.62 0.96
N LEU A 695 -40.37 4.05 0.97
CA LEU A 695 -39.32 3.54 1.85
C LEU A 695 -39.29 4.38 3.12
N TYR A 696 -39.34 3.71 4.26
CA TYR A 696 -39.17 4.29 5.58
C TYR A 696 -37.78 3.95 6.08
N VAL A 697 -37.06 4.96 6.53
CA VAL A 697 -35.74 4.82 7.14
C VAL A 697 -35.76 5.50 8.50
N ALA A 698 -35.33 4.81 9.55
CA ALA A 698 -35.07 5.45 10.83
C ALA A 698 -33.67 5.14 11.32
N ALA A 699 -33.14 6.00 12.20
CA ALA A 699 -31.88 5.75 12.85
C ALA A 699 -31.96 6.03 14.36
N ARG A 700 -31.41 5.13 15.16
CA ARG A 700 -31.25 5.24 16.60
C ARG A 700 -29.77 5.36 16.94
N CYS A 701 -29.38 6.46 17.58
CA CYS A 701 -27.99 6.75 17.90
C CYS A 701 -27.80 6.92 19.41
N HIS A 702 -26.99 6.07 20.04
CA HIS A 702 -26.79 6.01 21.50
C HIS A 702 -25.67 6.96 21.98
N LEU A 703 -25.76 8.24 21.64
CA LEU A 703 -24.75 9.27 21.96
C LEU A 703 -25.13 10.07 23.22
N ALA A 704 -24.15 10.29 24.11
CA ALA A 704 -24.26 11.26 25.20
C ALA A 704 -23.76 12.65 24.76
N GLY A 705 -24.59 13.69 24.86
CA GLY A 705 -24.12 15.09 24.95
C GLY A 705 -23.97 15.92 23.66
N ARG A 706 -24.45 15.49 22.48
CA ARG A 706 -24.63 16.40 21.32
C ARG A 706 -26.10 16.46 20.90
N SER A 707 -26.58 17.61 20.44
CA SER A 707 -27.98 17.76 20.01
C SER A 707 -28.18 17.15 18.61
N PRO A 708 -29.36 16.58 18.30
CA PRO A 708 -29.70 16.11 16.95
C PRO A 708 -29.62 17.21 15.89
N GLU A 709 -29.76 18.48 16.27
CA GLU A 709 -29.71 19.61 15.33
C GLU A 709 -28.31 19.87 14.76
N GLU A 710 -27.27 19.40 15.46
CA GLU A 710 -25.87 19.43 14.98
C GLU A 710 -25.56 18.29 13.99
N GLN A 711 -26.46 17.30 13.85
CA GLN A 711 -26.31 16.15 12.97
C GLN A 711 -27.46 16.07 11.93
N ALA A 712 -27.15 16.15 10.65
CA ALA A 712 -28.14 16.04 9.58
C ALA A 712 -28.20 14.61 9.03
N ILE A 713 -29.40 14.12 8.70
CA ILE A 713 -29.51 12.97 7.81
C ILE A 713 -29.45 13.46 6.37
N GLY A 714 -28.56 12.88 5.57
CA GLY A 714 -28.47 13.10 4.14
C GLY A 714 -28.70 11.81 3.37
N ILE A 715 -29.26 11.95 2.17
CA ILE A 715 -29.37 10.86 1.20
C ILE A 715 -28.61 11.29 -0.05
N ILE A 716 -27.66 10.47 -0.48
CA ILE A 716 -27.10 10.54 -1.82
C ILE A 716 -27.69 9.39 -2.61
N LEU A 717 -28.42 9.74 -3.66
CA LEU A 717 -28.83 8.79 -4.68
C LEU A 717 -27.91 9.05 -5.87
N ASP A 718 -27.02 8.11 -6.14
CA ASP A 718 -26.19 8.13 -7.33
C ASP A 718 -26.86 7.25 -8.40
N PRO A 719 -27.70 7.80 -9.28
CA PRO A 719 -28.08 7.15 -10.52
C PRO A 719 -26.81 7.11 -11.39
N ALA A 720 -25.90 6.21 -11.07
CA ALA A 720 -24.71 6.05 -11.87
C ALA A 720 -25.14 5.60 -13.27
N PRO A 721 -24.41 5.98 -14.34
CA PRO A 721 -24.60 5.44 -15.69
C PRO A 721 -24.34 3.91 -15.79
N LEU A 722 -24.19 3.22 -14.65
CA LEU A 722 -23.84 1.82 -14.47
C LEU A 722 -25.06 0.91 -14.21
N GLY A 723 -26.30 1.43 -14.29
CA GLY A 723 -27.54 0.66 -14.24
C GLY A 723 -27.96 0.09 -12.87
N ASP A 724 -27.05 0.12 -11.89
CA ASP A 724 -27.36 -0.27 -10.52
C ASP A 724 -27.96 0.90 -9.74
N ALA A 725 -29.16 0.68 -9.25
CA ALA A 725 -29.89 1.61 -8.43
C ALA A 725 -29.30 1.62 -7.01
N LYS A 726 -28.90 2.80 -6.54
CA LYS A 726 -28.07 2.92 -5.32
C LYS A 726 -28.70 3.88 -4.33
N LEU A 727 -28.67 3.46 -3.07
CA LEU A 727 -29.16 4.24 -1.93
C LEU A 727 -28.03 4.46 -0.92
N GLU A 728 -27.57 5.69 -0.78
CA GLU A 728 -26.62 6.07 0.26
C GLU A 728 -27.31 6.95 1.30
N LEU A 729 -27.30 6.48 2.54
CA LEU A 729 -27.91 7.13 3.70
C LEU A 729 -26.80 7.46 4.67
N PHE A 730 -26.64 8.74 5.04
CA PHE A 730 -25.60 9.15 5.98
C PHE A 730 -26.10 10.09 7.06
N LEU A 731 -25.58 9.92 8.28
CA LEU A 731 -25.76 10.84 9.42
C LEU A 731 -24.50 11.70 9.55
N ALA A 732 -24.54 12.98 9.15
CA ALA A 732 -23.38 13.88 9.14
C ALA A 732 -23.40 14.89 10.29
N GLY A 733 -22.29 15.01 11.03
CA GLY A 733 -22.12 15.98 12.11
C GLY A 733 -21.64 17.39 11.71
N THR A 734 -21.76 17.76 10.43
CA THR A 734 -21.25 19.05 9.90
C THR A 734 -22.29 20.17 9.91
N GLY A 735 -23.50 19.94 10.43
CA GLY A 735 -24.60 20.91 10.42
C GLY A 735 -25.13 21.28 9.03
N ARG A 736 -24.61 20.69 7.94
CA ARG A 736 -25.11 20.91 6.58
C ARG A 736 -26.36 20.08 6.34
N ARG A 737 -27.52 20.75 6.24
CA ARG A 737 -28.81 20.15 5.86
C ARG A 737 -28.85 19.96 4.34
N TYR A 738 -28.78 18.73 3.84
CA TYR A 738 -28.96 18.46 2.41
C TYR A 738 -30.44 18.17 2.14
N ALA A 739 -31.13 19.12 1.50
CA ALA A 739 -32.54 18.99 1.13
C ALA A 739 -32.75 18.50 -0.32
N ALA A 740 -31.73 17.93 -0.97
CA ALA A 740 -31.75 17.65 -2.40
C ALA A 740 -31.03 16.35 -2.78
N LEU A 741 -31.54 15.70 -3.83
CA LEU A 741 -30.88 14.64 -4.61
C LEU A 741 -29.64 15.25 -5.30
N GLN A 742 -28.43 14.91 -4.86
CA GLN A 742 -27.20 15.26 -5.58
C GLN A 742 -26.77 14.09 -6.45
N SER A 743 -26.85 14.26 -7.76
CA SER A 743 -26.07 13.41 -8.67
C SER A 743 -24.59 13.79 -8.56
N ARG A 744 -23.68 12.83 -8.77
CA ARG A 744 -22.21 13.07 -8.83
C ARG A 744 -21.77 14.12 -9.86
N ARG A 745 -22.69 14.62 -10.70
CA ARG A 745 -22.47 15.69 -11.69
C ARG A 745 -22.97 17.06 -11.25
N GLY A 746 -23.29 17.27 -9.98
CA GLY A 746 -23.74 18.57 -9.46
C GLY A 746 -25.14 19.00 -9.92
N HIS A 747 -25.92 18.11 -10.54
CA HIS A 747 -27.31 18.39 -10.89
C HIS A 747 -28.18 18.08 -9.66
N SER A 748 -28.82 19.09 -9.10
CA SER A 748 -29.92 18.94 -8.13
C SER A 748 -31.17 18.48 -8.89
N ALA A 749 -31.65 17.27 -8.62
CA ALA A 749 -32.97 16.83 -9.12
C ALA A 749 -34.09 17.52 -8.31
N PRO A 750 -35.35 17.58 -8.81
CA PRO A 750 -36.43 18.35 -8.17
C PRO A 750 -36.80 17.83 -6.77
N ARG A 751 -37.54 18.65 -6.00
CA ARG A 751 -37.93 18.40 -4.60
C ARG A 751 -38.49 16.98 -4.41
N LEU A 752 -37.75 16.14 -3.68
CA LEU A 752 -38.20 14.83 -3.22
C LEU A 752 -39.40 14.97 -2.27
N GLY A 753 -40.42 14.13 -2.45
CA GLY A 753 -41.60 14.05 -1.58
C GLY A 753 -41.31 13.28 -0.29
N TRP A 754 -40.38 13.77 0.52
CA TRP A 754 -39.97 13.15 1.79
C TRP A 754 -40.37 13.95 3.03
N GLU A 755 -40.65 13.21 4.10
CA GLU A 755 -40.91 13.73 5.44
C GLU A 755 -39.80 13.25 6.36
N TRP A 756 -39.41 14.06 7.35
CA TRP A 756 -38.44 13.65 8.36
C TRP A 756 -38.72 14.31 9.70
N ALA A 757 -38.34 13.64 10.78
CA ALA A 757 -38.43 14.16 12.15
C ALA A 757 -37.30 13.56 13.00
N HIS A 758 -36.94 14.26 14.08
CA HIS A 758 -35.95 13.78 15.04
C HIS A 758 -36.39 14.06 16.48
N ARG A 759 -35.86 13.29 17.44
CA ARG A 759 -36.05 13.53 18.86
C ARG A 759 -34.81 13.19 19.67
N ALA A 760 -34.41 14.09 20.57
CA ALA A 760 -33.39 13.81 21.57
C ALA A 760 -34.03 13.18 22.83
N GLY A 761 -33.38 12.14 23.36
CA GLY A 761 -33.62 11.54 24.66
C GLY A 761 -32.35 11.50 25.51
N GLU A 762 -32.44 10.91 26.70
CA GLU A 762 -31.28 10.77 27.60
C GLU A 762 -30.33 9.68 27.08
N GLY A 763 -29.18 10.07 26.54
CA GLY A 763 -28.16 9.14 26.02
C GLY A 763 -28.52 8.46 24.69
N VAL A 764 -29.64 8.83 24.07
CA VAL A 764 -30.06 8.37 22.75
C VAL A 764 -30.75 9.50 22.00
N TRP A 765 -30.57 9.56 20.69
CA TRP A 765 -31.47 10.33 19.83
C TRP A 765 -31.92 9.47 18.66
N GLU A 766 -33.10 9.80 18.16
CA GLU A 766 -33.78 9.06 17.12
C GLU A 766 -34.19 10.00 16.00
N CYS A 767 -34.28 9.46 14.80
CA CYS A 767 -34.82 10.16 13.66
C CYS A 767 -35.47 9.20 12.69
N GLU A 768 -36.49 9.71 11.99
CA GLU A 768 -37.28 8.97 11.03
C GLU A 768 -37.39 9.77 9.75
N MET A 769 -37.51 9.08 8.63
CA MET A 769 -37.84 9.66 7.34
C MET A 769 -38.71 8.72 6.52
N SER A 770 -39.47 9.29 5.60
CA SER A 770 -40.15 8.54 4.54
C SER A 770 -39.80 9.10 3.16
N LEU A 771 -39.56 8.22 2.18
CA LEU A 771 -39.18 8.57 0.81
C LEU A 771 -40.10 7.85 -0.17
N ALA A 772 -40.70 8.57 -1.12
CA ALA A 772 -41.49 7.94 -2.18
C ALA A 772 -40.57 7.13 -3.11
N LEU A 773 -40.81 5.83 -3.28
CA LEU A 773 -39.99 4.98 -4.14
C LEU A 773 -40.07 5.39 -5.61
N GLY A 774 -41.20 5.98 -6.04
CA GLY A 774 -41.37 6.54 -7.38
C GLY A 774 -40.48 7.75 -7.68
N ASP A 775 -39.89 8.38 -6.65
CA ASP A 775 -38.94 9.47 -6.82
C ASP A 775 -37.48 8.97 -7.00
N LEU A 776 -37.24 7.66 -6.83
CA LEU A 776 -35.93 7.04 -7.05
C LEU A 776 -35.69 6.77 -8.53
N LEU A 777 -34.46 6.99 -9.00
CA LEU A 777 -34.05 6.64 -10.36
C LEU A 777 -32.84 5.69 -10.35
N PRO A 778 -32.94 4.49 -10.94
CA PRO A 778 -34.19 3.84 -11.39
C PRO A 778 -35.11 3.51 -10.18
N VAL A 779 -36.36 3.09 -10.41
CA VAL A 779 -37.32 2.74 -9.33
C VAL A 779 -37.06 1.29 -8.86
N PRO A 780 -37.16 0.96 -7.55
CA PRO A 780 -37.04 -0.41 -7.07
C PRO A 780 -38.07 -1.37 -7.65
N GLU A 781 -37.56 -2.35 -8.39
CA GLU A 781 -38.30 -3.58 -8.68
C GLU A 781 -38.26 -4.47 -7.43
N PRO A 782 -39.41 -5.01 -7.01
CA PRO A 782 -39.45 -6.04 -5.96
C PRO A 782 -38.52 -7.21 -6.27
N ASP A 783 -37.96 -7.84 -5.24
CA ASP A 783 -37.05 -8.99 -5.32
C ASP A 783 -35.70 -8.77 -6.03
N ARG A 784 -35.46 -7.57 -6.57
CA ARG A 784 -34.16 -7.19 -7.13
C ARG A 784 -33.22 -6.71 -6.02
N GLU A 785 -31.96 -7.12 -6.09
CA GLU A 785 -30.93 -6.64 -5.15
C GLU A 785 -30.46 -5.24 -5.52
N TRP A 786 -30.38 -4.37 -4.52
CA TRP A 786 -29.95 -3.00 -4.60
C TRP A 786 -28.68 -2.80 -3.79
N GLY A 787 -27.78 -1.95 -4.29
CA GLY A 787 -26.66 -1.48 -3.49
C GLY A 787 -27.14 -0.42 -2.50
N ALA A 788 -26.91 -0.62 -1.21
CA ALA A 788 -27.16 0.38 -0.20
C ALA A 788 -25.99 0.56 0.77
N ASN A 789 -25.80 1.81 1.19
CA ASN A 789 -24.78 2.21 2.14
C ASN A 789 -25.44 2.95 3.31
N PHE A 790 -25.15 2.52 4.54
CA PHE A 790 -25.62 3.23 5.74
C PHE A 790 -24.41 3.73 6.52
N VAL A 791 -24.25 5.04 6.58
CA VAL A 791 -23.04 5.69 7.07
C VAL A 791 -23.39 6.58 8.26
N ARG A 792 -22.54 6.59 9.28
CA ARG A 792 -22.52 7.66 10.29
C ARG A 792 -21.17 8.34 10.20
N GLN A 793 -21.15 9.63 9.89
CA GLN A 793 -19.97 10.47 9.83
C GLN A 793 -20.05 11.53 10.94
N SER A 794 -19.39 11.28 12.07
CA SER A 794 -19.35 12.25 13.17
C SER A 794 -17.92 12.57 13.59
N GLY A 795 -17.43 13.77 13.25
CA GLY A 795 -16.16 14.34 13.73
C GLY A 795 -14.89 13.62 13.25
N ALA A 796 -14.74 12.34 13.58
CA ALA A 796 -13.65 11.43 13.20
C ALA A 796 -14.10 9.94 13.16
N GLU A 797 -15.39 9.65 13.37
CA GLU A 797 -15.94 8.30 13.37
C GLU A 797 -16.74 8.05 12.09
N GLU A 798 -16.39 6.99 11.37
CA GLU A 798 -17.16 6.44 10.26
C GLU A 798 -17.65 5.03 10.64
N SER A 799 -18.96 4.86 10.78
CA SER A 799 -19.61 3.55 10.83
C SER A 799 -20.31 3.32 9.51
N VAL A 800 -20.14 2.16 8.88
CA VAL A 800 -20.60 1.93 7.51
C VAL A 800 -21.18 0.52 7.34
N TRP A 801 -22.40 0.41 6.81
CA TRP A 801 -22.97 -0.84 6.33
C TRP A 801 -22.69 -1.01 4.84
N ALA A 802 -21.46 -1.42 4.53
CA ALA A 802 -21.00 -1.81 3.19
C ALA A 802 -19.61 -2.43 3.32
N VAL A 803 -19.09 -3.05 2.25
CA VAL A 803 -17.69 -3.45 2.22
C VAL A 803 -16.75 -2.27 1.93
N THR A 804 -17.21 -1.21 1.25
CA THR A 804 -16.64 0.16 1.34
C THR A 804 -17.19 1.18 0.34
N TYR A 805 -16.94 2.46 0.65
CA TYR A 805 -16.91 3.56 -0.32
C TYR A 805 -15.80 3.34 -1.37
N GLY A 806 -16.14 3.52 -2.66
CA GLY A 806 -15.18 3.57 -3.77
C GLY A 806 -15.30 2.44 -4.79
N ASP A 807 -15.76 1.24 -4.38
CA ASP A 807 -16.25 0.21 -5.33
C ASP A 807 -17.74 -0.04 -5.07
N ILE A 808 -18.55 0.64 -5.89
CA ILE A 808 -20.02 0.60 -5.88
C ILE A 808 -20.62 -0.82 -5.93
N ARG A 809 -19.86 -1.84 -6.35
CA ARG A 809 -20.32 -3.23 -6.47
C ARG A 809 -20.34 -3.98 -5.13
N ARG A 810 -19.88 -3.33 -4.05
CA ARG A 810 -19.67 -3.93 -2.73
C ARG A 810 -20.39 -3.19 -1.60
N LEU A 811 -21.43 -2.44 -1.95
CA LEU A 811 -22.44 -1.96 -1.02
C LEU A 811 -23.09 -3.12 -0.28
N GLY A 812 -23.67 -2.85 0.89
CA GLY A 812 -24.61 -3.82 1.46
C GLY A 812 -25.76 -4.04 0.48
N ARG A 813 -26.28 -5.26 0.42
CA ARG A 813 -27.36 -5.62 -0.51
C ARG A 813 -28.70 -5.43 0.15
N LEU A 814 -29.51 -4.51 -0.35
CA LEU A 814 -30.90 -4.32 0.07
C LEU A 814 -31.84 -5.02 -0.91
N VAL A 815 -32.79 -5.81 -0.42
CA VAL A 815 -33.82 -6.44 -1.26
C VAL A 815 -35.17 -5.99 -0.77
N PHE A 816 -35.99 -5.38 -1.64
CA PHE A 816 -37.36 -5.02 -1.26
C PHE A 816 -38.24 -6.26 -1.34
N ALA A 817 -38.92 -6.59 -0.24
CA ALA A 817 -39.94 -7.61 -0.25
C ALA A 817 -41.08 -7.21 -1.20
N ALA A 818 -41.62 -8.19 -1.91
CA ALA A 818 -42.85 -8.00 -2.66
C ALA A 818 -44.01 -7.58 -1.71
N PRO A 819 -44.90 -6.67 -2.15
CA PRO A 819 -46.11 -6.27 -1.41
C PRO A 819 -46.96 -7.42 -0.91
#